data_AF-A0A258DC25-F1
#
_entry.id   AF-A0A258DC25-F1
#
_cell.length_a   1.000
_cell.length_b   1.000
_cell.length_c   1.000
_cell.angle_alpha   90.00
_cell.angle_beta   90.00
_cell.angle_gamma   90.00
#
_symmetry.space_group_name_H-M   'P 1'
#
loop_
_entity.id
_entity.type
_entity.pdbx_description
1 polymer ?
#
loop_
_entity_poly.entity_id
_entity_poly.type
_entity_poly.pdbx_seq_one_letter_code
_entity_poly.pdbx_strand_id
1 'polypeptide(L)'
;MATTLQTLKIYYGNILRTDAAHIPAAHQILLTNLSGQIDSGALSVADARTQIARLSLETTTVASMAYSFFTPGVPGAGGFDYLISPTGPNTTNLNSDYYKTFNVENRFINFAMNLGKAGEGAAWFNANYGALSTRDTLIKVYTEIFGVVPSETKVDSLLGDMVPDGQGGTFTRQAYFAAFARDGLEGQGTKAAIVGWLLSVAAKENIGPYAAANNAFLADLGDDGVAQFRSDLLVAYGSPPAPGTAGVTLTVAGDKSVSPTAADAGLKSSANNDTITVTGDIAGGVTIDADGGRDTIKVTLGTFGTIRTSDGGDTLTLGHLLSTTPTLGVPVQYGAVTLAGDNNVVTLKGSMAKGTSLTAAGTGNVLHIDRTGATDSTFYDGEISGFQTVYYHSTGPAPLVQGAAVYYSVVDNPADKGRVNFNLGGGQIAVLKDTPNGALVNTTGLANGAATAHLHLQNFKGAATTEAYGSFGAYKVDGGAIGFFVNGADASQMNGAMVLHVDTDSTAGLIYGWSTNLQAWQLEYPLSNLTILGPGKLTAQIDGNFTNVDATLAGDLNLTYLIGKSTSGLVDDSATASTLRLGDGTNTLKLVFAAATSNSAADASKVYLGAGADTIALGASLFPQIATGSLSNLVIKGAAGAEVIGAPAEILGFTKGVDRLVLDAVIHTLTANVQQYADGKATLQAAVIDVSAHTTANTAAIFTWNGDTYVYSQDGLVGVNMSGGANLGDGLIKLVGVTGLTVGTGAGSYDIHYG
;
A
#
# COMPACT_ATOMS: atom_id res chain seq x y z
N MET A 1 -0.01 -5.99 57.13
CA MET A 1 0.70 -5.54 55.90
C MET A 1 2.12 -6.10 55.97
N ALA A 2 2.62 -6.70 54.89
CA ALA A 2 4.01 -7.12 54.82
C ALA A 2 4.93 -5.88 54.84
N THR A 3 6.09 -5.98 55.49
CA THR A 3 7.10 -4.90 55.44
C THR A 3 7.74 -4.85 54.06
N THR A 4 8.35 -3.71 53.68
CA THR A 4 9.08 -3.56 52.41
C THR A 4 10.09 -4.70 52.20
N LEU A 5 10.89 -5.03 53.22
CA LEU A 5 11.83 -6.16 53.20
C LEU A 5 11.13 -7.50 52.98
N GLN A 6 9.97 -7.73 53.60
CA GLN A 6 9.21 -8.96 53.42
C GLN A 6 8.67 -9.08 51.98
N THR A 7 8.19 -7.98 51.39
CA THR A 7 7.77 -7.91 49.99
C THR A 7 8.93 -8.23 49.04
N LEU A 8 10.13 -7.66 49.26
CA LEU A 8 11.30 -7.95 48.44
C LEU A 8 11.78 -9.40 48.58
N LYS A 9 11.69 -9.99 49.77
CA LYS A 9 12.01 -11.42 50.00
C LYS A 9 11.04 -12.36 49.29
N ILE A 10 9.74 -12.02 49.26
CA ILE A 10 8.72 -12.78 48.51
C ILE A 10 9.03 -12.70 47.01
N TYR A 11 9.24 -11.49 46.49
CA TYR A 11 9.57 -11.27 45.08
C TYR A 11 10.83 -12.04 44.65
N TYR A 12 11.89 -11.96 45.45
CA TYR A 12 13.12 -12.74 45.27
C TYR A 12 12.86 -14.24 45.26
N GLY A 13 12.09 -14.74 46.24
CA GLY A 13 11.80 -16.17 46.38
C GLY A 13 10.99 -16.73 45.21
N ASN A 14 10.05 -15.94 44.70
CA ASN A 14 9.22 -16.30 43.56
C ASN A 14 10.03 -16.43 42.27
N ILE A 15 10.94 -15.48 42.01
CA ILE A 15 11.76 -15.49 40.80
C ILE A 15 12.85 -16.57 40.87
N LEU A 16 13.59 -16.66 41.98
CA LEU A 16 14.70 -17.63 42.13
C LEU A 16 14.27 -19.01 42.63
N ARG A 17 12.96 -19.24 42.77
CA ARG A 17 12.37 -20.52 43.20
C ARG A 17 12.97 -21.02 44.52
N THR A 18 13.09 -20.13 45.49
CA THR A 18 13.67 -20.43 46.81
C THR A 18 12.83 -19.85 47.93
N ASP A 19 12.79 -20.53 49.07
CA ASP A 19 12.18 -19.97 50.27
C ASP A 19 13.13 -18.97 50.97
N ALA A 20 12.58 -18.24 51.94
CA ALA A 20 13.28 -17.22 52.70
C ALA A 20 14.45 -17.76 53.54
N ALA A 21 14.40 -19.03 53.96
CA ALA A 21 15.45 -19.65 54.78
C ALA A 21 16.69 -20.00 53.95
N HIS A 22 16.52 -20.22 52.65
CA HIS A 22 17.59 -20.60 51.72
C HIS A 22 18.16 -19.42 50.90
N ILE A 23 17.75 -18.17 51.20
CA ILE A 23 18.36 -16.99 50.58
C ILE A 23 19.82 -16.85 51.05
N PRO A 24 20.81 -16.80 50.14
CA PRO A 24 22.21 -16.62 50.48
C PRO A 24 22.47 -15.35 51.30
N ALA A 25 23.42 -15.39 52.23
CA ALA A 25 23.71 -14.27 53.13
C ALA A 25 23.99 -12.94 52.39
N ALA A 26 24.74 -12.99 51.28
CA ALA A 26 25.02 -11.82 50.45
C ALA A 26 23.73 -11.19 49.87
N HIS A 27 22.78 -12.02 49.44
CA HIS A 27 21.51 -11.55 48.90
C HIS A 27 20.57 -11.04 50.01
N GLN A 28 20.63 -11.60 51.22
CA GLN A 28 19.91 -11.05 52.37
C GLN A 28 20.39 -9.63 52.73
N ILE A 29 21.70 -9.37 52.66
CA ILE A 29 22.27 -8.03 52.85
C ILE A 29 21.78 -7.08 51.76
N LEU A 30 21.82 -7.50 50.49
CA LEU A 30 21.31 -6.71 49.37
C LEU A 30 19.84 -6.34 49.56
N LEU A 31 18.96 -7.30 49.86
CA LEU A 31 17.53 -7.06 50.05
C LEU A 31 17.25 -6.11 51.22
N THR A 32 18.06 -6.19 52.29
CA THR A 32 17.97 -5.27 53.44
C THR A 32 18.35 -3.85 53.03
N ASN A 33 19.42 -3.68 52.24
CA ASN A 33 19.85 -2.37 51.74
C ASN A 33 18.81 -1.76 50.79
N LEU A 34 18.26 -2.56 49.87
CA LEU A 34 17.21 -2.12 48.94
C LEU A 34 15.96 -1.68 49.71
N SER A 35 15.54 -2.44 50.72
CA SER A 35 14.43 -2.05 51.58
C SER A 35 14.67 -0.70 52.25
N GLY A 36 15.86 -0.49 52.83
CA GLY A 36 16.21 0.78 53.47
C GLY A 36 16.21 1.96 52.48
N GLN A 37 16.65 1.74 51.24
CA GLN A 37 16.61 2.76 50.18
C GLN A 37 15.18 3.11 49.77
N ILE A 38 14.29 2.12 49.64
CA ILE A 38 12.86 2.34 49.36
C ILE A 38 12.20 3.09 50.50
N ASP A 39 12.41 2.66 51.75
CA ASP A 39 11.80 3.27 52.93
C ASP A 39 12.25 4.74 53.11
N SER A 40 13.45 5.08 52.63
CA SER A 40 13.98 6.45 52.59
C SER A 40 13.56 7.27 51.37
N GLY A 41 12.87 6.67 50.39
CA GLY A 41 12.49 7.31 49.12
C GLY A 41 13.63 7.48 48.11
N ALA A 42 14.83 6.96 48.40
CA ALA A 42 16.01 7.04 47.52
C ALA A 42 15.96 6.07 46.33
N LEU A 43 15.05 5.09 46.35
CA LEU A 43 14.88 4.08 45.30
C LEU A 43 13.39 3.72 45.17
N SER A 44 12.90 3.54 43.94
CA SER A 44 11.53 3.05 43.74
C SER A 44 11.43 1.54 43.98
N VAL A 45 10.22 1.05 44.27
CA VAL A 45 9.95 -0.40 44.39
C VAL A 45 10.25 -1.11 43.06
N ALA A 46 9.96 -0.48 41.93
CA ALA A 46 10.22 -1.01 40.60
C ALA A 46 11.73 -1.16 40.33
N ASP A 47 12.54 -0.15 40.66
CA ASP A 47 14.00 -0.21 40.48
C ASP A 47 14.64 -1.28 41.37
N ALA A 48 14.14 -1.46 42.59
CA ALA A 48 14.59 -2.53 43.48
C ALA A 48 14.26 -3.92 42.91
N ARG A 49 13.08 -4.09 42.30
CA ARG A 49 12.68 -5.33 41.63
C ARG A 49 13.56 -5.63 40.42
N THR A 50 13.91 -4.63 39.62
CA THR A 50 14.88 -4.78 38.52
C THR A 50 16.25 -5.25 39.02
N GLN A 51 16.73 -4.72 40.15
CA GLN A 51 17.98 -5.19 40.75
C GLN A 51 17.89 -6.65 41.24
N ILE A 52 16.74 -7.07 41.76
CA ILE A 52 16.50 -8.46 42.15
C ILE A 52 16.41 -9.37 40.92
N ALA A 53 15.71 -8.96 39.85
CA ALA A 53 15.57 -9.74 38.62
C ALA A 53 16.92 -10.05 37.98
N ARG A 54 17.91 -9.14 38.07
CA ARG A 54 19.29 -9.39 37.59
C ARG A 54 19.97 -10.58 38.28
N LEU A 55 19.60 -10.91 39.51
CA LEU A 55 20.15 -12.09 40.22
C LEU A 55 19.68 -13.41 39.59
N SER A 56 18.64 -13.38 38.76
CA SER A 56 18.10 -14.55 38.07
C SER A 56 18.78 -14.88 36.74
N LEU A 57 19.73 -14.05 36.31
CA LEU A 57 20.42 -14.17 35.04
C LEU A 57 21.08 -15.55 34.85
N GLU A 58 21.66 -16.12 35.91
CA GLU A 58 22.35 -17.42 35.89
C GLU A 58 21.42 -18.62 36.13
N THR A 59 20.13 -18.37 36.38
CA THR A 59 19.17 -19.39 36.82
C THR A 59 17.87 -19.30 36.05
N THR A 60 16.87 -18.55 36.54
CA THR A 60 15.53 -18.47 35.96
C THR A 60 15.55 -17.98 34.53
N THR A 61 16.35 -16.95 34.24
CA THR A 61 16.50 -16.39 32.88
C THR A 61 17.12 -17.40 31.90
N VAL A 62 18.04 -18.26 32.36
CA VAL A 62 18.59 -19.35 31.54
C VAL A 62 17.47 -20.30 31.13
N ALA A 63 16.65 -20.72 32.12
CA ALA A 63 15.60 -21.70 31.89
C ALA A 63 14.45 -21.14 31.04
N SER A 64 13.94 -19.93 31.34
CA SER A 64 12.82 -19.32 30.62
C SER A 64 13.15 -19.07 29.15
N MET A 65 14.27 -18.38 28.87
CA MET A 65 14.65 -18.01 27.51
C MET A 65 15.05 -19.22 26.66
N ALA A 66 15.81 -20.17 27.21
CA ALA A 66 16.21 -21.36 26.46
C ALA A 66 15.00 -22.25 26.15
N TYR A 67 14.11 -22.51 27.11
CA TYR A 67 12.91 -23.29 26.83
C TYR A 67 12.00 -22.60 25.83
N SER A 68 11.72 -21.30 25.99
CA SER A 68 10.84 -20.60 25.05
C SER A 68 11.38 -20.59 23.62
N PHE A 69 12.69 -20.61 23.41
CA PHE A 69 13.26 -20.68 22.08
C PHE A 69 13.13 -22.09 21.47
N PHE A 70 13.42 -23.13 22.25
CA PHE A 70 13.51 -24.50 21.73
C PHE A 70 12.20 -25.30 21.82
N THR A 71 11.24 -24.87 22.62
CA THR A 71 9.97 -25.54 22.86
C THR A 71 8.81 -24.54 22.70
N PRO A 72 7.54 -25.00 22.70
CA PRO A 72 6.38 -24.11 22.53
C PRO A 72 6.18 -23.06 23.63
N GLY A 73 7.07 -22.96 24.63
CA GLY A 73 6.95 -21.96 25.68
C GLY A 73 7.83 -22.19 26.90
N VAL A 74 7.74 -21.28 27.87
CA VAL A 74 8.47 -21.39 29.14
C VAL A 74 8.03 -22.62 29.96
N PRO A 75 8.87 -23.16 30.85
CA PRO A 75 8.52 -24.28 31.71
C PRO A 75 7.24 -24.04 32.54
N GLY A 76 6.57 -25.13 32.93
CA GLY A 76 5.57 -25.08 34.01
C GLY A 76 6.19 -24.64 35.34
N ALA A 77 5.38 -24.14 36.29
CA ALA A 77 5.85 -23.79 37.64
C ALA A 77 6.66 -24.91 38.31
N GLY A 78 6.15 -26.16 38.30
CA GLY A 78 6.89 -27.32 38.81
C GLY A 78 8.11 -27.70 37.97
N GLY A 79 8.14 -27.33 36.69
CA GLY A 79 9.32 -27.46 35.83
C GLY A 79 10.42 -26.48 36.22
N PHE A 80 10.07 -25.23 36.51
CA PHE A 80 11.01 -24.26 37.08
C PHE A 80 11.54 -24.72 38.44
N ASP A 81 10.70 -25.28 39.32
CA ASP A 81 11.16 -25.85 40.60
C ASP A 81 12.15 -27.00 40.39
N TYR A 82 11.89 -27.87 39.41
CA TYR A 82 12.83 -28.94 39.04
C TYR A 82 14.15 -28.41 38.46
N LEU A 83 14.13 -27.34 37.68
CA LEU A 83 15.32 -26.83 36.98
C LEU A 83 16.17 -25.89 37.84
N ILE A 84 15.58 -25.22 38.83
CA ILE A 84 16.20 -24.09 39.54
C ILE A 84 16.23 -24.28 41.05
N SER A 85 15.16 -24.80 41.66
CA SER A 85 15.00 -24.70 43.11
C SER A 85 16.09 -25.48 43.86
N PRO A 86 16.81 -24.85 44.82
CA PRO A 86 17.80 -25.55 45.64
C PRO A 86 17.21 -26.70 46.47
N THR A 87 15.92 -26.63 46.78
CA THR A 87 15.16 -27.63 47.56
C THR A 87 14.25 -28.48 46.67
N GLY A 88 14.34 -28.30 45.35
CA GLY A 88 13.55 -29.05 44.37
C GLY A 88 13.98 -30.51 44.25
N PRO A 89 13.19 -31.34 43.54
CA PRO A 89 13.43 -32.77 43.39
C PRO A 89 14.69 -33.13 42.57
N ASN A 90 15.27 -32.18 41.84
CA ASN A 90 16.49 -32.38 41.06
C ASN A 90 17.73 -31.92 41.84
N THR A 91 18.61 -32.86 42.19
CA THR A 91 19.86 -32.57 42.93
C THR A 91 20.92 -31.87 42.07
N THR A 92 20.74 -31.83 40.74
CA THR A 92 21.63 -31.19 39.75
C THR A 92 20.94 -30.02 39.02
N ASN A 93 20.22 -29.18 39.77
CA ASN A 93 19.57 -27.98 39.25
C ASN A 93 20.56 -26.82 39.01
N LEU A 94 20.12 -25.72 38.40
CA LEU A 94 20.95 -24.55 38.06
C LEU A 94 21.60 -23.86 39.28
N ASN A 95 21.10 -24.07 40.49
CA ASN A 95 21.67 -23.59 41.75
C ASN A 95 22.56 -24.63 42.47
N SER A 96 22.69 -25.85 41.93
CA SER A 96 23.48 -26.92 42.53
C SER A 96 24.99 -26.73 42.34
N ASP A 97 25.79 -27.51 43.09
CA ASP A 97 27.24 -27.54 42.99
C ASP A 97 27.76 -27.81 41.57
N TYR A 98 26.98 -28.55 40.76
CA TYR A 98 27.35 -28.89 39.39
C TYR A 98 27.55 -27.63 38.52
N TYR A 99 26.69 -26.62 38.67
CA TYR A 99 26.73 -25.40 37.84
C TYR A 99 27.61 -24.29 38.42
N LYS A 100 28.13 -24.43 39.65
CA LYS A 100 28.88 -23.34 40.34
C LYS A 100 30.11 -22.85 39.59
N THR A 101 30.72 -23.69 38.75
CA THR A 101 31.91 -23.32 37.96
C THR A 101 31.57 -22.79 36.56
N PHE A 102 30.29 -22.75 36.19
CA PHE A 102 29.84 -22.33 34.87
C PHE A 102 29.50 -20.84 34.91
N ASN A 103 30.12 -20.05 34.01
CA ASN A 103 29.68 -18.68 33.76
C ASN A 103 28.31 -18.66 33.06
N VAL A 104 27.70 -17.47 32.97
CA VAL A 104 26.39 -17.24 32.34
C VAL A 104 26.34 -17.85 30.95
N GLU A 105 27.35 -17.58 30.11
CA GLU A 105 27.39 -18.04 28.72
C GLU A 105 27.36 -19.57 28.65
N ASN A 106 28.18 -20.26 29.45
CA ASN A 106 28.25 -21.71 29.44
C ASN A 106 26.98 -22.35 30.03
N ARG A 107 26.27 -21.68 30.95
CA ARG A 107 24.96 -22.14 31.44
C ARG A 107 23.93 -22.14 30.31
N PHE A 108 23.83 -21.04 29.57
CA PHE A 108 22.95 -20.93 28.40
C PHE A 108 23.32 -21.90 27.30
N ILE A 109 24.59 -22.00 26.94
CA ILE A 109 25.08 -22.94 25.91
C ILE A 109 24.75 -24.38 26.32
N ASN A 110 24.99 -24.76 27.58
CA ASN A 110 24.68 -26.11 28.08
C ASN A 110 23.18 -26.41 28.02
N PHE A 111 22.31 -25.47 28.42
CA PHE A 111 20.86 -25.63 28.33
C PHE A 111 20.37 -25.73 26.89
N ALA A 112 20.82 -24.83 26.03
CA ALA A 112 20.46 -24.81 24.61
C ALA A 112 20.91 -26.10 23.91
N MET A 113 22.10 -26.60 24.22
CA MET A 113 22.59 -27.89 23.74
C MET A 113 21.70 -29.05 24.19
N ASN A 114 21.34 -29.10 25.48
CA ASN A 114 20.48 -30.16 26.00
C ASN A 114 19.11 -30.15 25.30
N LEU A 115 18.49 -28.99 25.11
CA LEU A 115 17.17 -28.86 24.48
C LEU A 115 17.23 -29.06 22.97
N GLY A 116 18.14 -28.37 22.30
CA GLY A 116 18.22 -28.26 20.85
C GLY A 116 18.91 -29.43 20.16
N LYS A 117 19.74 -30.21 20.85
CA LYS A 117 20.42 -31.39 20.25
C LYS A 117 19.78 -32.72 20.64
N ALA A 118 19.44 -32.93 21.91
CA ALA A 118 19.05 -34.25 22.43
C ALA A 118 17.73 -34.26 23.22
N GLY A 119 17.19 -33.09 23.54
CA GLY A 119 16.04 -32.92 24.42
C GLY A 119 14.72 -32.69 23.69
N GLU A 120 13.74 -32.19 24.43
CA GLU A 120 12.37 -31.99 23.96
C GLU A 120 12.28 -31.12 22.69
N GLY A 121 13.15 -30.12 22.56
CA GLY A 121 13.18 -29.21 21.42
C GLY A 121 13.94 -29.73 20.20
N ALA A 122 14.63 -30.88 20.28
CA ALA A 122 15.58 -31.30 19.25
C ALA A 122 14.92 -31.57 17.89
N ALA A 123 13.72 -32.17 17.88
CA ALA A 123 13.00 -32.45 16.64
C ALA A 123 12.55 -31.15 15.95
N TRP A 124 11.98 -30.22 16.72
CA TRP A 124 11.56 -28.92 16.20
C TRP A 124 12.75 -28.09 15.71
N PHE A 125 13.85 -28.07 16.48
CA PHE A 125 15.04 -27.33 16.11
C PHE A 125 15.67 -27.87 14.82
N ASN A 126 15.76 -29.20 14.68
CA ASN A 126 16.22 -29.82 13.44
C ASN A 126 15.33 -29.47 12.24
N ALA A 127 14.00 -29.45 12.42
CA ALA A 127 13.08 -29.09 11.35
C ALA A 127 13.25 -27.63 10.87
N ASN A 128 13.58 -26.71 11.79
CA ASN A 128 13.62 -25.27 11.51
C ASN A 128 15.02 -24.74 11.15
N TYR A 129 16.08 -25.44 11.58
CA TYR A 129 17.47 -24.99 11.48
C TYR A 129 18.43 -26.07 10.95
N GLY A 130 17.98 -27.33 10.84
CA GLY A 130 18.83 -28.46 10.43
C GLY A 130 19.42 -28.29 9.03
N ALA A 131 18.61 -27.81 8.07
CA ALA A 131 19.03 -27.62 6.68
C ALA A 131 19.83 -26.33 6.41
N LEU A 132 19.83 -25.39 7.37
CA LEU A 132 20.53 -24.11 7.22
C LEU A 132 22.05 -24.29 7.40
N SER A 133 22.85 -23.41 6.83
CA SER A 133 24.26 -23.31 7.25
C SER A 133 24.35 -22.71 8.65
N THR A 134 25.50 -22.85 9.30
CA THR A 134 25.77 -22.18 10.59
C THR A 134 25.70 -20.66 10.47
N ARG A 135 26.08 -20.10 9.31
CA ARG A 135 25.93 -18.67 9.03
C ARG A 135 24.47 -18.25 8.96
N ASP A 136 23.66 -18.95 8.18
CA ASP A 136 22.24 -18.64 8.00
C ASP A 136 21.46 -18.86 9.29
N THR A 137 21.86 -19.88 10.07
CA THR A 137 21.33 -20.10 11.41
C THR A 137 21.61 -18.91 12.31
N LEU A 138 22.85 -18.39 12.34
CA LEU A 138 23.15 -17.21 13.14
C LEU A 138 22.30 -16.01 12.73
N ILE A 139 22.15 -15.74 11.44
CA ILE A 139 21.34 -14.61 10.94
C ILE A 139 19.89 -14.73 11.40
N LYS A 140 19.28 -15.91 11.18
CA LYS A 140 17.89 -16.17 11.55
C LYS A 140 17.67 -16.05 13.07
N VAL A 141 18.53 -16.68 13.86
CA VAL A 141 18.46 -16.66 15.33
C VAL A 141 18.70 -15.24 15.87
N TYR A 142 19.67 -14.52 15.32
CA TYR A 142 19.95 -13.14 15.74
C TYR A 142 18.74 -12.25 15.48
N THR A 143 18.12 -12.39 14.30
CA THR A 143 16.91 -11.63 13.96
C THR A 143 15.77 -11.94 14.93
N GLU A 144 15.58 -13.20 15.30
CA GLU A 144 14.54 -13.61 16.24
C GLU A 144 14.79 -13.09 17.67
N ILE A 145 16.03 -13.19 18.17
CA ILE A 145 16.38 -12.81 19.55
C ILE A 145 16.46 -11.29 19.72
N PHE A 146 17.06 -10.59 18.75
CA PHE A 146 17.36 -9.16 18.84
C PHE A 146 16.40 -8.26 18.04
N GLY A 147 15.51 -8.83 17.22
CA GLY A 147 14.53 -8.08 16.43
C GLY A 147 15.10 -7.36 15.21
N VAL A 148 16.38 -7.59 14.86
CA VAL A 148 17.06 -6.91 13.76
C VAL A 148 17.95 -7.87 12.99
N VAL A 149 18.02 -7.71 11.66
CA VAL A 149 18.90 -8.51 10.81
C VAL A 149 20.35 -8.01 10.96
N PRO A 150 21.33 -8.88 11.33
CA PRO A 150 22.72 -8.46 11.49
C PRO A 150 23.38 -8.20 10.12
N SER A 151 24.27 -7.21 10.06
CA SER A 151 25.08 -6.96 8.85
C SER A 151 26.09 -8.10 8.60
N GLU A 152 26.53 -8.26 7.35
CA GLU A 152 27.50 -9.30 6.99
C GLU A 152 28.81 -9.21 7.80
N THR A 153 29.35 -8.00 7.99
CA THR A 153 30.55 -7.79 8.83
C THR A 153 30.32 -8.20 10.28
N LYS A 154 29.11 -7.98 10.82
CA LYS A 154 28.76 -8.41 12.17
C LYS A 154 28.71 -9.93 12.25
N VAL A 155 28.09 -10.60 11.28
CA VAL A 155 28.05 -12.08 11.21
C VAL A 155 29.46 -12.66 11.14
N ASP A 156 30.34 -12.08 10.32
CA ASP A 156 31.74 -12.52 10.19
C ASP A 156 32.50 -12.39 11.50
N SER A 157 32.33 -11.29 12.23
CA SER A 157 32.93 -11.13 13.57
C SER A 157 32.33 -12.10 14.60
N LEU A 158 31.00 -12.24 14.63
CA LEU A 158 30.33 -13.13 15.59
C LEU A 158 30.73 -14.60 15.42
N LEU A 159 31.10 -15.05 14.23
CA LEU A 159 31.61 -16.42 14.02
C LEU A 159 33.14 -16.51 14.05
N GLY A 160 33.82 -15.47 13.55
CA GLY A 160 35.24 -15.47 13.24
C GLY A 160 36.16 -14.97 14.34
N ASP A 161 35.68 -14.23 15.34
CA ASP A 161 36.56 -13.75 16.41
C ASP A 161 37.19 -14.92 17.18
N MET A 162 38.43 -14.70 17.62
CA MET A 162 39.17 -15.69 18.40
C MET A 162 38.71 -15.68 19.86
N VAL A 163 38.37 -16.86 20.39
CA VAL A 163 37.99 -17.10 21.79
C VAL A 163 38.94 -18.13 22.44
N PRO A 164 39.17 -18.08 23.75
CA PRO A 164 40.00 -19.07 24.45
C PRO A 164 39.43 -20.50 24.34
N ASP A 165 40.30 -21.49 24.16
CA ASP A 165 39.91 -22.91 24.05
C ASP A 165 39.81 -23.64 25.40
N GLY A 166 40.12 -22.95 26.51
CA GLY A 166 40.15 -23.51 27.86
C GLY A 166 41.36 -24.42 28.16
N GLN A 167 42.29 -24.58 27.21
CA GLN A 167 43.50 -25.41 27.29
C GLN A 167 44.79 -24.61 27.03
N GLY A 168 44.69 -23.29 26.87
CA GLY A 168 45.83 -22.38 26.69
C GLY A 168 46.05 -21.89 25.25
N GLY A 169 45.16 -22.25 24.32
CA GLY A 169 45.11 -21.77 22.94
C GLY A 169 43.83 -20.98 22.62
N THR A 170 43.54 -20.80 21.33
CA THR A 170 42.36 -20.08 20.84
C THR A 170 41.68 -20.79 19.67
N PHE A 171 40.35 -20.67 19.60
CA PHE A 171 39.52 -21.09 18.47
C PHE A 171 38.85 -19.86 17.85
N THR A 172 38.46 -19.94 16.57
CA THR A 172 37.35 -19.06 16.11
C THR A 172 36.10 -19.42 16.89
N ARG A 173 35.20 -18.47 17.14
CA ARG A 173 33.99 -18.73 17.93
C ARG A 173 33.15 -19.87 17.37
N GLN A 174 33.05 -19.99 16.04
CA GLN A 174 32.39 -21.11 15.38
C GLN A 174 33.08 -22.46 15.68
N ALA A 175 34.43 -22.51 15.64
CA ALA A 175 35.18 -23.72 15.96
C ALA A 175 35.05 -24.11 17.44
N TYR A 176 34.98 -23.13 18.34
CA TYR A 176 34.68 -23.36 19.75
C TYR A 176 33.33 -24.04 19.95
N PHE A 177 32.26 -23.55 19.30
CA PHE A 177 30.95 -24.17 19.38
C PHE A 177 30.95 -25.60 18.82
N ALA A 178 31.64 -25.84 17.71
CA ALA A 178 31.75 -27.19 17.14
C ALA A 178 32.55 -28.16 18.01
N ALA A 179 33.63 -27.71 18.64
CA ALA A 179 34.39 -28.51 19.59
C ALA A 179 33.56 -28.85 20.83
N PHE A 180 32.77 -27.90 21.33
CA PHE A 180 31.85 -28.11 22.45
C PHE A 180 30.74 -29.09 22.09
N ALA A 181 30.14 -28.94 20.90
CA ALA A 181 29.01 -29.74 20.46
C ALA A 181 29.37 -31.15 19.99
N ARG A 182 30.60 -31.36 19.50
CA ARG A 182 31.13 -32.63 18.97
C ARG A 182 30.33 -33.22 17.80
N ASP A 183 29.72 -32.38 16.97
CA ASP A 183 29.00 -32.79 15.76
C ASP A 183 29.39 -31.98 14.51
N GLY A 184 30.53 -31.30 14.56
CA GLY A 184 31.10 -30.57 13.42
C GLY A 184 30.52 -29.18 13.21
N LEU A 185 31.10 -28.42 12.29
CA LEU A 185 30.79 -26.99 12.09
C LEU A 185 29.34 -26.71 11.70
N GLU A 186 28.67 -27.67 11.06
CA GLU A 186 27.27 -27.57 10.59
C GLU A 186 26.31 -28.42 11.44
N GLY A 187 26.84 -29.03 12.51
CA GLY A 187 26.09 -29.90 13.40
C GLY A 187 24.97 -29.17 14.13
N GLN A 188 23.90 -29.92 14.43
CA GLN A 188 22.74 -29.40 15.16
C GLN A 188 23.11 -28.86 16.53
N GLY A 189 24.05 -29.50 17.23
CA GLY A 189 24.59 -28.99 18.49
C GLY A 189 25.34 -27.68 18.31
N THR A 190 26.22 -27.56 17.31
CA THR A 190 26.93 -26.30 17.03
C THR A 190 25.96 -25.13 16.86
N LYS A 191 24.86 -25.35 16.13
CA LYS A 191 23.78 -24.36 15.95
C LYS A 191 23.03 -24.05 17.25
N ALA A 192 22.72 -25.07 18.05
CA ALA A 192 22.08 -24.87 19.36
C ALA A 192 22.99 -24.10 20.34
N ALA A 193 24.31 -24.33 20.30
CA ALA A 193 25.29 -23.59 21.10
C ALA A 193 25.33 -22.10 20.70
N ILE A 194 25.21 -21.78 19.41
CA ILE A 194 25.10 -20.39 18.92
C ILE A 194 23.85 -19.72 19.50
N VAL A 195 22.69 -20.39 19.47
CA VAL A 195 21.45 -19.88 20.08
C VAL A 195 21.67 -19.58 21.56
N GLY A 196 22.19 -20.54 22.33
CA GLY A 196 22.44 -20.35 23.75
C GLY A 196 23.36 -19.17 24.02
N TRP A 197 24.44 -19.04 23.27
CA TRP A 197 25.33 -17.90 23.39
C TRP A 197 24.63 -16.57 23.07
N LEU A 198 23.86 -16.47 21.99
CA LEU A 198 23.14 -15.25 21.63
C LEU A 198 22.06 -14.87 22.67
N LEU A 199 21.32 -15.85 23.21
CA LEU A 199 20.39 -15.63 24.32
C LEU A 199 21.12 -15.08 25.56
N SER A 200 22.32 -15.59 25.86
CA SER A 200 23.12 -15.08 26.97
C SER A 200 23.57 -13.63 26.75
N VAL A 201 23.89 -13.26 25.51
CA VAL A 201 24.25 -11.87 25.14
C VAL A 201 23.05 -10.97 25.32
N ALA A 202 21.90 -11.35 24.75
CA ALA A 202 20.64 -10.60 24.90
C ALA A 202 20.25 -10.39 26.37
N ALA A 203 20.35 -11.43 27.20
CA ALA A 203 20.03 -11.36 28.62
C ALA A 203 21.02 -10.50 29.43
N LYS A 204 22.33 -10.59 29.16
CA LYS A 204 23.37 -9.80 29.85
C LYS A 204 23.30 -8.32 29.50
N GLU A 205 23.18 -8.03 28.20
CA GLU A 205 23.15 -6.67 27.68
C GLU A 205 21.77 -6.04 27.82
N ASN A 206 20.75 -6.86 28.11
CA ASN A 206 19.36 -6.46 28.26
C ASN A 206 18.80 -5.81 26.99
N ILE A 207 19.01 -6.48 25.85
CA ILE A 207 18.64 -5.98 24.52
C ILE A 207 17.81 -7.00 23.74
N GLY A 208 16.89 -6.49 22.93
CA GLY A 208 16.06 -7.30 22.04
C GLY A 208 14.75 -7.79 22.67
N PRO A 209 13.77 -8.19 21.83
CA PRO A 209 12.43 -8.57 22.26
C PRO A 209 12.43 -9.76 23.23
N TYR A 210 13.33 -10.72 23.05
CA TYR A 210 13.42 -11.90 23.94
C TYR A 210 13.85 -11.51 25.37
N ALA A 211 14.78 -10.56 25.52
CA ALA A 211 15.21 -10.10 26.84
C ALA A 211 14.10 -9.27 27.52
N ALA A 212 13.42 -8.41 26.76
CA ALA A 212 12.30 -7.61 27.25
C ALA A 212 11.14 -8.50 27.73
N ALA A 213 10.73 -9.47 26.91
CA ALA A 213 9.67 -10.42 27.25
C ALA A 213 10.03 -11.26 28.48
N ASN A 214 11.29 -11.69 28.59
CA ASN A 214 11.78 -12.38 29.78
C ASN A 214 11.67 -11.52 31.05
N ASN A 215 12.05 -10.24 30.98
CA ASN A 215 11.94 -9.35 32.14
C ASN A 215 10.50 -9.14 32.57
N ALA A 216 9.57 -9.01 31.61
CA ALA A 216 8.14 -8.91 31.89
C ALA A 216 7.59 -10.19 32.52
N PHE A 217 8.00 -11.36 32.02
CA PHE A 217 7.69 -12.65 32.65
C PHE A 217 8.22 -12.75 34.09
N LEU A 218 9.47 -12.34 34.35
CA LEU A 218 10.04 -12.34 35.69
C LEU A 218 9.35 -11.35 36.63
N ALA A 219 8.89 -10.21 36.10
CA ALA A 219 8.14 -9.22 36.86
C ALA A 219 6.80 -9.79 37.33
N ASP A 220 6.03 -10.39 36.41
CA ASP A 220 4.77 -11.07 36.69
C ASP A 220 4.97 -12.20 37.71
N LEU A 221 5.92 -13.10 37.42
CA LEU A 221 6.28 -14.19 38.32
C LEU A 221 6.66 -13.71 39.72
N GLY A 222 7.41 -12.61 39.81
CA GLY A 222 7.87 -12.08 41.08
C GLY A 222 6.75 -11.54 41.96
N ASP A 223 5.69 -10.99 41.39
CA ASP A 223 4.65 -10.29 42.15
C ASP A 223 3.89 -11.19 43.11
N ASP A 224 3.50 -12.38 42.66
CA ASP A 224 2.70 -13.32 43.46
C ASP A 224 3.07 -14.80 43.24
N GLY A 225 4.08 -15.09 42.42
CA GLY A 225 4.49 -16.44 42.08
C GLY A 225 3.69 -17.06 40.93
N VAL A 226 2.80 -16.29 40.30
CA VAL A 226 1.98 -16.68 39.16
C VAL A 226 2.51 -16.00 37.90
N ALA A 227 2.57 -16.74 36.79
CA ALA A 227 2.87 -16.22 35.47
C ALA A 227 2.22 -17.12 34.41
N GLN A 228 2.22 -16.71 33.14
CA GLN A 228 1.75 -17.52 32.02
C GLN A 228 2.77 -18.61 31.67
N PHE A 229 2.75 -19.68 32.45
CA PHE A 229 3.59 -20.85 32.19
C PHE A 229 3.14 -21.64 30.95
N ARG A 230 4.06 -22.39 30.34
CA ARG A 230 3.82 -23.22 29.13
C ARG A 230 3.29 -22.41 27.94
N SER A 231 3.59 -21.11 27.92
CA SER A 231 3.26 -20.20 26.83
C SER A 231 4.53 -19.68 26.19
N ASP A 232 4.45 -19.40 24.88
CA ASP A 232 5.50 -18.71 24.15
C ASP A 232 5.77 -17.35 24.80
N LEU A 233 7.03 -17.11 25.16
CA LEU A 233 7.43 -15.93 25.90
C LEU A 233 7.20 -14.63 25.12
N LEU A 234 7.44 -14.63 23.82
CA LEU A 234 7.20 -13.46 22.96
C LEU A 234 5.71 -13.22 22.74
N VAL A 235 4.91 -14.29 22.62
CA VAL A 235 3.46 -14.13 22.47
C VAL A 235 2.83 -13.61 23.75
N ALA A 236 3.21 -14.18 24.90
CA ALA A 236 2.61 -13.84 26.19
C ALA A 236 3.13 -12.51 26.76
N TYR A 237 4.41 -12.18 26.52
CA TYR A 237 5.09 -11.04 27.15
C TYR A 237 5.93 -10.20 26.18
N GLY A 238 6.02 -10.55 24.90
CA GLY A 238 6.76 -9.80 23.87
C GLY A 238 5.91 -8.78 23.12
N SER A 239 4.62 -8.65 23.45
CA SER A 239 3.86 -7.46 23.07
C SER A 239 4.24 -6.28 23.98
N PRO A 240 4.29 -5.05 23.47
CA PRO A 240 4.42 -3.85 24.30
C PRO A 240 3.39 -3.88 25.43
N PRO A 241 3.67 -3.22 26.57
CA PRO A 241 2.71 -3.10 27.67
C PRO A 241 1.29 -2.88 27.15
N ALA A 242 0.34 -3.63 27.71
CA ALA A 242 -1.05 -3.56 27.29
C ALA A 242 -1.52 -2.09 27.20
N PRO A 243 -2.40 -1.74 26.23
CA PRO A 243 -2.98 -0.41 26.16
C PRO A 243 -3.50 0.01 27.54
N GLY A 244 -2.87 1.03 28.15
CA GLY A 244 -3.23 1.52 29.49
C GLY A 244 -2.18 1.35 30.60
N THR A 245 -1.06 0.64 30.38
CA THR A 245 0.09 0.75 31.30
C THR A 245 0.73 2.12 31.09
N ALA A 246 0.47 3.05 32.02
CA ALA A 246 0.94 4.43 31.89
C ALA A 246 2.47 4.50 31.97
N GLY A 247 3.11 5.06 30.94
CA GLY A 247 4.50 5.49 30.97
C GLY A 247 4.65 6.91 31.50
N VAL A 248 5.78 7.53 31.20
CA VAL A 248 6.07 8.91 31.62
C VAL A 248 5.39 9.91 30.69
N THR A 249 4.96 11.04 31.24
CA THR A 249 4.52 12.20 30.43
C THR A 249 5.58 13.28 30.50
N LEU A 250 6.25 13.54 29.37
CA LEU A 250 7.34 14.50 29.26
C LEU A 250 6.90 15.68 28.37
N THR A 251 7.23 16.89 28.81
CA THR A 251 7.19 18.09 27.97
C THR A 251 8.60 18.66 27.92
N VAL A 252 9.23 18.61 26.75
CA VAL A 252 10.67 18.91 26.60
C VAL A 252 10.88 20.01 25.57
N ALA A 253 11.87 20.87 25.80
CA ALA A 253 12.29 21.84 24.80
C ALA A 253 13.01 21.15 23.63
N GLY A 254 12.86 21.70 22.42
CA GLY A 254 13.44 21.11 21.21
C GLY A 254 14.97 21.05 21.16
N ASP A 255 15.67 21.70 22.08
CA ASP A 255 17.12 21.62 22.27
C ASP A 255 17.56 20.51 23.26
N LYS A 256 16.63 19.69 23.77
CA LYS A 256 16.90 18.62 24.75
C LYS A 256 16.61 17.23 24.19
N SER A 257 17.54 16.31 24.43
CA SER A 257 17.36 14.90 24.10
C SER A 257 16.58 14.16 25.18
N VAL A 258 15.75 13.21 24.77
CA VAL A 258 15.06 12.25 25.63
C VAL A 258 15.68 10.87 25.40
N SER A 259 15.95 10.14 26.47
CA SER A 259 16.53 8.78 26.40
C SER A 259 16.20 7.96 27.64
N PRO A 260 16.05 6.63 27.52
CA PRO A 260 15.85 5.76 28.69
C PRO A 260 17.04 5.78 29.66
N THR A 261 18.21 6.26 29.19
CA THR A 261 19.43 6.38 30.00
C THR A 261 19.70 7.79 30.54
N ALA A 262 18.78 8.75 30.31
CA ALA A 262 18.97 10.11 30.79
C ALA A 262 19.04 10.14 32.33
N ALA A 263 20.00 10.92 32.86
CA ALA A 263 20.15 11.09 34.30
C ALA A 263 19.08 12.01 34.90
N ASP A 264 18.58 12.97 34.11
CA ASP A 264 17.48 13.86 34.48
C ASP A 264 16.15 13.13 34.27
N ALA A 265 15.37 12.99 35.35
CA ALA A 265 14.06 12.37 35.31
C ALA A 265 13.09 13.10 34.36
N GLY A 266 13.27 14.41 34.13
CA GLY A 266 12.49 15.19 33.17
C GLY A 266 12.81 14.91 31.69
N LEU A 267 13.87 14.13 31.42
CA LEU A 267 14.33 13.75 30.08
C LEU A 267 14.41 12.23 29.90
N LYS A 268 13.95 11.45 30.88
CA LYS A 268 14.09 10.00 30.90
C LYS A 268 12.78 9.33 30.48
N SER A 269 12.77 8.73 29.30
CA SER A 269 11.71 7.83 28.83
C SER A 269 11.73 6.49 29.59
N SER A 270 10.66 5.72 29.46
CA SER A 270 10.47 4.42 30.09
C SER A 270 10.09 3.36 29.06
N ALA A 271 10.18 2.08 29.42
CA ALA A 271 9.73 0.98 28.57
C ALA A 271 8.19 0.75 28.62
N ASN A 272 7.41 1.80 28.88
CA ASN A 272 5.94 1.78 28.98
C ASN A 272 5.34 2.78 28.00
N ASN A 273 4.01 2.96 27.98
CA ASN A 273 3.35 3.88 27.05
C ASN A 273 3.62 5.35 27.42
N ASP A 274 4.72 5.90 26.93
CA ASP A 274 5.15 7.26 27.20
C ASP A 274 4.34 8.27 26.38
N THR A 275 4.25 9.50 26.89
CA THR A 275 3.71 10.64 26.15
C THR A 275 4.73 11.77 26.14
N ILE A 276 5.33 12.02 24.99
CA ILE A 276 6.40 13.01 24.83
C ILE A 276 5.89 14.16 23.96
N THR A 277 5.86 15.37 24.52
CA THR A 277 5.54 16.60 23.78
C THR A 277 6.78 17.47 23.67
N VAL A 278 7.18 17.80 22.45
CA VAL A 278 8.31 18.70 22.20
C VAL A 278 7.80 20.12 21.95
N THR A 279 8.27 21.07 22.76
CA THR A 279 8.04 22.51 22.59
C THR A 279 9.19 23.11 21.79
N GLY A 280 8.98 23.35 20.49
CA GLY A 280 9.99 23.90 19.59
C GLY A 280 10.36 22.97 18.45
N ASP A 281 11.36 23.37 17.67
CA ASP A 281 11.98 22.50 16.67
C ASP A 281 12.93 21.51 17.37
N ILE A 282 12.91 20.23 17.00
CA ILE A 282 13.97 19.31 17.43
C ILE A 282 15.25 19.73 16.72
N ALA A 283 16.19 20.30 17.47
CA ALA A 283 17.44 20.81 16.94
C ALA A 283 18.31 19.67 16.38
N GLY A 284 19.17 20.00 15.42
CA GLY A 284 20.04 19.00 14.84
C GLY A 284 21.05 18.44 15.86
N GLY A 285 21.20 17.11 15.87
CA GLY A 285 21.96 16.37 16.89
C GLY A 285 21.18 16.04 18.17
N VAL A 286 19.95 16.53 18.34
CA VAL A 286 19.03 16.12 19.41
C VAL A 286 18.36 14.81 19.03
N THR A 287 18.14 13.92 20.00
CA THR A 287 17.45 12.64 19.82
C THR A 287 16.30 12.50 20.81
N ILE A 288 15.14 12.12 20.31
CA ILE A 288 14.00 11.66 21.12
C ILE A 288 13.92 10.14 20.97
N ASP A 289 14.25 9.44 22.04
CA ASP A 289 14.25 7.98 22.11
C ASP A 289 13.23 7.53 23.16
N ALA A 290 12.09 7.01 22.70
CA ALA A 290 11.00 6.62 23.60
C ALA A 290 11.17 5.20 24.18
N ASP A 291 12.24 4.48 23.81
CA ASP A 291 12.46 3.09 24.22
C ASP A 291 11.30 2.19 23.73
N GLY A 292 10.74 1.32 24.58
CA GLY A 292 9.63 0.44 24.21
C GLY A 292 8.31 0.90 24.83
N GLY A 293 7.19 0.52 24.24
CA GLY A 293 5.86 0.93 24.66
C GLY A 293 4.91 1.08 23.47
N ARG A 294 3.74 1.66 23.73
CA ARG A 294 2.92 2.29 22.69
C ARG A 294 2.99 3.79 22.92
N ASP A 295 4.05 4.39 22.41
CA ASP A 295 4.41 5.75 22.74
C ASP A 295 3.61 6.76 21.94
N THR A 296 3.29 7.89 22.56
CA THR A 296 2.69 9.04 21.89
C THR A 296 3.69 10.19 21.84
N ILE A 297 4.21 10.49 20.65
CA ILE A 297 5.19 11.56 20.46
C ILE A 297 4.57 12.68 19.63
N LYS A 298 4.59 13.91 20.16
CA LYS A 298 4.05 15.10 19.50
C LYS A 298 5.11 16.17 19.30
N VAL A 299 5.39 16.47 18.03
CA VAL A 299 6.30 17.53 17.58
C VAL A 299 5.50 18.42 16.64
N THR A 300 5.20 19.66 17.04
CA THR A 300 4.29 20.52 16.25
C THR A 300 5.02 21.39 15.22
N LEU A 301 6.32 21.67 15.43
CA LEU A 301 7.14 22.49 14.54
C LEU A 301 8.07 21.61 13.68
N GLY A 302 9.32 21.99 13.47
CA GLY A 302 10.29 21.28 12.65
C GLY A 302 11.10 20.21 13.39
N THR A 303 11.57 19.21 12.65
CA THR A 303 12.49 18.17 13.12
C THR A 303 13.75 18.23 12.27
N PHE A 304 14.87 18.64 12.87
CA PHE A 304 16.22 18.56 12.30
C PHE A 304 17.05 17.43 12.93
N GLY A 305 16.65 16.95 14.11
CA GLY A 305 17.26 15.83 14.83
C GLY A 305 16.59 14.48 14.54
N THR A 306 16.64 13.56 15.50
CA THR A 306 16.20 12.17 15.33
C THR A 306 15.09 11.79 16.30
N ILE A 307 14.09 11.04 15.83
CA ILE A 307 13.09 10.37 16.66
C ILE A 307 13.21 8.86 16.43
N ARG A 308 13.24 8.07 17.49
CA ARG A 308 13.25 6.61 17.40
C ARG A 308 12.39 5.95 18.47
N THR A 309 11.79 4.82 18.11
CA THR A 309 11.08 3.89 19.00
C THR A 309 11.64 2.48 18.77
N SER A 310 11.53 1.60 19.77
CA SER A 310 12.19 0.29 19.77
C SER A 310 11.25 -0.91 19.57
N ASP A 311 9.94 -0.69 19.67
CA ASP A 311 8.87 -1.62 19.31
C ASP A 311 7.84 -0.93 18.41
N GLY A 312 6.60 -1.45 18.34
CA GLY A 312 5.57 -0.90 17.45
C GLY A 312 4.21 -0.79 18.10
N GLY A 313 3.34 0.01 17.47
CA GLY A 313 2.08 0.47 18.06
C GLY A 313 2.15 1.93 18.51
N ASP A 314 3.21 2.64 18.11
CA ASP A 314 3.46 4.03 18.45
C ASP A 314 2.57 4.98 17.65
N THR A 315 2.27 6.13 18.25
CA THR A 315 1.53 7.22 17.62
C THR A 315 2.39 8.48 17.58
N LEU A 316 2.74 8.93 16.38
CA LEU A 316 3.49 10.17 16.17
C LEU A 316 2.62 11.25 15.53
N THR A 317 2.72 12.48 16.02
CA THR A 317 2.28 13.68 15.30
C THR A 317 3.48 14.56 15.01
N LEU A 318 3.75 14.81 13.74
CA LEU A 318 4.90 15.54 13.25
C LEU A 318 4.47 16.80 12.52
N GLY A 319 5.14 17.91 12.78
CA GLY A 319 5.15 19.07 11.91
C GLY A 319 6.06 18.80 10.71
N HIS A 320 7.10 19.60 10.49
CA HIS A 320 8.00 19.46 9.34
C HIS A 320 9.18 18.53 9.63
N LEU A 321 9.66 17.78 8.62
CA LEU A 321 11.01 17.20 8.64
C LEU A 321 11.92 18.08 7.78
N LEU A 322 12.95 18.64 8.39
CA LEU A 322 13.77 19.70 7.80
C LEU A 322 15.24 19.29 7.74
N SER A 323 15.99 20.03 6.92
CA SER A 323 17.45 19.93 6.84
C SER A 323 18.09 21.25 7.26
N THR A 324 19.23 21.21 7.94
CA THR A 324 19.99 22.43 8.27
C THR A 324 20.65 23.03 7.02
N THR A 325 20.84 24.35 7.02
CA THR A 325 21.60 25.02 5.95
C THR A 325 23.08 24.63 6.05
N PRO A 326 23.75 24.25 4.94
CA PRO A 326 25.17 23.94 4.96
C PRO A 326 25.97 25.15 5.46
N THR A 327 26.75 24.97 6.52
CA THR A 327 27.69 25.98 7.01
C THR A 327 29.10 25.41 6.87
N LEU A 328 30.08 26.23 6.45
CA LEU A 328 31.44 25.76 6.18
C LEU A 328 32.03 25.07 7.42
N GLY A 329 32.34 23.77 7.31
CA GLY A 329 32.90 22.96 8.40
C GLY A 329 31.88 22.25 9.29
N VAL A 330 30.57 22.42 9.06
CA VAL A 330 29.50 21.72 9.79
C VAL A 330 28.69 20.86 8.81
N PRO A 331 28.65 19.53 8.97
CA PRO A 331 27.82 18.66 8.15
C PRO A 331 26.35 19.06 8.21
N VAL A 332 25.65 18.93 7.08
CA VAL A 332 24.19 19.10 7.04
C VAL A 332 23.56 18.01 7.91
N GLN A 333 22.59 18.41 8.72
CA GLN A 333 21.80 17.51 9.55
C GLN A 333 20.40 17.42 8.97
N TYR A 334 19.84 16.22 9.00
CA TYR A 334 18.56 15.88 8.40
C TYR A 334 17.65 15.31 9.48
N GLY A 335 16.41 15.80 9.52
CA GLY A 335 15.36 15.20 10.30
C GLY A 335 15.18 13.73 9.93
N ALA A 336 15.23 12.85 10.92
CA ALA A 336 15.09 11.41 10.73
C ALA A 336 14.13 10.80 11.77
N VAL A 337 13.17 10.00 11.30
CA VAL A 337 12.25 9.24 12.14
C VAL A 337 12.37 7.76 11.79
N THR A 338 12.59 6.93 12.81
CA THR A 338 12.71 5.47 12.68
C THR A 338 11.80 4.79 13.71
N LEU A 339 10.78 4.09 13.24
CA LEU A 339 9.84 3.35 14.08
C LEU A 339 10.10 1.87 13.92
N ALA A 340 10.21 1.16 15.04
CA ALA A 340 10.39 -0.29 15.03
C ALA A 340 9.04 -1.02 15.06
N GLY A 341 9.07 -2.35 15.17
CA GLY A 341 7.86 -3.16 15.38
C GLY A 341 6.80 -3.04 14.29
N ASP A 342 5.53 -3.18 14.66
CA ASP A 342 4.40 -3.20 13.73
C ASP A 342 3.21 -2.37 14.27
N ASN A 343 2.30 -1.92 13.40
CA ASN A 343 1.10 -1.12 13.73
C ASN A 343 1.34 0.32 14.22
N ASN A 344 2.40 0.97 13.74
CA ASN A 344 2.65 2.38 14.03
C ASN A 344 1.69 3.30 13.26
N VAL A 345 1.34 4.43 13.87
CA VAL A 345 0.49 5.47 13.27
C VAL A 345 1.23 6.80 13.29
N VAL A 346 1.50 7.35 12.11
CA VAL A 346 2.16 8.65 11.98
C VAL A 346 1.21 9.65 11.34
N THR A 347 1.04 10.82 11.94
CA THR A 347 0.37 11.97 11.34
C THR A 347 1.41 13.05 11.01
N LEU A 348 1.69 13.21 9.72
CA LEU A 348 2.56 14.26 9.18
C LEU A 348 1.73 15.48 8.76
N LYS A 349 1.94 16.59 9.47
CA LYS A 349 1.32 17.90 9.20
C LYS A 349 2.24 18.87 8.47
N GLY A 350 3.53 18.58 8.37
CA GLY A 350 4.53 19.42 7.70
C GLY A 350 4.94 18.93 6.31
N SER A 351 5.92 19.64 5.73
CA SER A 351 6.67 19.22 4.54
C SER A 351 7.89 18.37 4.92
N MET A 352 8.49 17.69 3.93
CA MET A 352 9.73 16.93 4.09
C MET A 352 10.80 17.44 3.14
N ALA A 353 11.90 17.94 3.70
CA ALA A 353 13.06 18.40 2.92
C ALA A 353 13.86 17.22 2.34
N LYS A 354 14.59 17.48 1.23
CA LYS A 354 15.46 16.50 0.61
C LYS A 354 16.52 15.96 1.59
N GLY A 355 16.68 14.64 1.64
CA GLY A 355 17.62 13.96 2.53
C GLY A 355 17.08 13.63 3.92
N THR A 356 15.86 14.05 4.25
CA THR A 356 15.14 13.61 5.47
C THR A 356 14.56 12.21 5.29
N SER A 357 14.26 11.51 6.37
CA SER A 357 13.69 10.15 6.33
C SER A 357 12.57 9.93 7.35
N LEU A 358 11.53 9.23 6.93
CA LEU A 358 10.44 8.72 7.77
C LEU A 358 10.25 7.23 7.47
N THR A 359 10.73 6.38 8.38
CA THR A 359 10.82 4.94 8.16
C THR A 359 10.14 4.18 9.29
N ALA A 360 9.36 3.17 8.93
CA ALA A 360 8.78 2.21 9.88
C ALA A 360 9.15 0.78 9.49
N ALA A 361 9.51 -0.06 10.47
CA ALA A 361 9.60 -1.50 10.28
C ALA A 361 8.18 -2.12 10.36
N GLY A 362 8.00 -3.37 9.90
CA GLY A 362 6.72 -4.08 10.00
C GLY A 362 5.81 -3.99 8.76
N THR A 363 4.61 -4.57 8.89
CA THR A 363 3.59 -4.82 7.85
C THR A 363 2.21 -4.18 8.09
N GLY A 364 1.99 -3.46 9.21
CA GLY A 364 0.71 -2.90 9.62
C GLY A 364 0.70 -1.38 9.88
N ASN A 365 1.71 -0.64 9.41
CA ASN A 365 1.85 0.78 9.72
C ASN A 365 0.96 1.67 8.85
N VAL A 366 0.52 2.77 9.45
CA VAL A 366 -0.37 3.75 8.85
C VAL A 366 0.27 5.14 8.86
N LEU A 367 0.27 5.79 7.69
CA LEU A 367 0.70 7.18 7.54
C LEU A 367 -0.49 8.07 7.17
N HIS A 368 -0.80 9.03 8.02
CA HIS A 368 -1.69 10.15 7.71
C HIS A 368 -0.85 11.35 7.28
N ILE A 369 -1.08 11.86 6.08
CA ILE A 369 -0.54 13.12 5.62
C ILE A 369 -1.69 14.13 5.65
N ASP A 370 -1.77 14.94 6.70
CA ASP A 370 -2.89 15.85 6.94
C ASP A 370 -2.39 17.31 7.01
N ARG A 371 -2.61 18.04 5.93
CA ARG A 371 -2.26 19.46 5.79
C ARG A 371 -3.47 20.32 5.51
N THR A 372 -4.62 19.93 6.05
CA THR A 372 -5.86 20.69 5.89
C THR A 372 -5.67 22.14 6.35
N GLY A 373 -5.89 23.09 5.44
CA GLY A 373 -5.75 24.53 5.71
C GLY A 373 -4.33 25.11 5.64
N ALA A 374 -3.33 24.32 5.24
CA ALA A 374 -1.97 24.82 5.03
C ALA A 374 -1.91 25.79 3.83
N THR A 375 -1.16 26.89 3.97
CA THR A 375 -1.01 27.94 2.93
C THR A 375 0.38 27.99 2.31
N ASP A 376 1.33 27.24 2.86
CA ASP A 376 2.70 27.07 2.40
C ASP A 376 2.81 25.96 1.34
N SER A 377 3.83 26.07 0.49
CA SER A 377 4.09 25.10 -0.59
C SER A 377 4.37 23.70 -0.04
N THR A 378 3.75 22.68 -0.64
CA THR A 378 4.00 21.28 -0.31
C THR A 378 5.19 20.72 -1.09
N PHE A 379 6.15 20.17 -0.36
CA PHE A 379 7.25 19.39 -0.91
C PHE A 379 7.53 18.19 0.01
N TYR A 380 7.68 17.02 -0.59
CA TYR A 380 7.99 15.77 0.08
C TYR A 380 9.17 15.11 -0.62
N ASP A 381 10.34 15.74 -0.49
CA ASP A 381 11.56 15.33 -1.20
C ASP A 381 12.43 14.37 -0.37
N GLY A 382 11.95 14.02 0.83
CA GLY A 382 12.58 13.02 1.71
C GLY A 382 12.16 11.59 1.38
N GLU A 383 12.78 10.64 2.05
CA GLU A 383 12.45 9.22 1.94
C GLU A 383 11.34 8.84 2.92
N ILE A 384 10.31 8.15 2.42
CA ILE A 384 9.25 7.57 3.25
C ILE A 384 9.14 6.07 2.93
N SER A 385 9.21 5.20 3.93
CA SER A 385 9.16 3.75 3.73
C SER A 385 8.48 2.99 4.87
N GLY A 386 7.93 1.81 4.53
CA GLY A 386 7.42 0.84 5.52
C GLY A 386 6.02 1.12 6.06
N PHE A 387 5.25 1.98 5.39
CA PHE A 387 3.84 2.22 5.68
C PHE A 387 2.97 1.54 4.64
N GLN A 388 2.12 0.60 5.07
CA GLN A 388 1.28 -0.17 4.16
C GLN A 388 0.03 0.59 3.73
N THR A 389 -0.49 1.43 4.63
CA THR A 389 -1.65 2.28 4.38
C THR A 389 -1.29 3.75 4.49
N VAL A 390 -1.60 4.53 3.46
CA VAL A 390 -1.39 5.97 3.45
C VAL A 390 -2.72 6.69 3.30
N TYR A 391 -3.08 7.54 4.26
CA TYR A 391 -4.20 8.49 4.14
C TYR A 391 -3.65 9.84 3.72
N TYR A 392 -3.96 10.24 2.49
CA TYR A 392 -3.54 11.52 1.94
C TYR A 392 -4.66 12.56 2.05
N HIS A 393 -4.40 13.60 2.84
CA HIS A 393 -5.27 14.74 3.06
C HIS A 393 -4.48 16.06 2.94
N SER A 394 -3.98 16.38 1.74
CA SER A 394 -3.12 17.55 1.49
C SER A 394 -3.27 18.10 0.06
N THR A 395 -2.82 19.35 -0.17
CA THR A 395 -2.64 19.92 -1.52
C THR A 395 -1.34 19.47 -2.16
N GLY A 396 -1.31 19.38 -3.49
CA GLY A 396 -0.10 19.01 -4.24
C GLY A 396 0.08 17.50 -4.43
N PRO A 397 1.25 17.08 -4.96
CA PRO A 397 1.53 15.68 -5.25
C PRO A 397 1.73 14.86 -3.98
N ALA A 398 1.04 13.72 -3.89
CA ALA A 398 1.30 12.73 -2.86
C ALA A 398 2.75 12.21 -2.97
N PRO A 399 3.46 12.02 -1.84
CA PRO A 399 4.79 11.47 -1.86
C PRO A 399 4.79 10.01 -2.31
N LEU A 400 5.91 9.60 -2.91
CA LEU A 400 6.22 8.19 -3.05
C LEU A 400 6.52 7.60 -1.66
N VAL A 401 5.82 6.53 -1.32
CA VAL A 401 6.03 5.77 -0.08
C VAL A 401 6.44 4.36 -0.46
N GLN A 402 7.69 4.01 -0.18
CA GLN A 402 8.24 2.72 -0.52
C GLN A 402 7.61 1.62 0.33
N GLY A 403 7.08 0.58 -0.33
CA GLY A 403 6.38 -0.51 0.34
C GLY A 403 4.91 -0.23 0.69
N ALA A 404 4.36 0.91 0.29
CA ALA A 404 2.93 1.17 0.43
C ALA A 404 2.12 0.27 -0.50
N ALA A 405 1.07 -0.34 0.07
CA ALA A 405 0.13 -1.17 -0.66
C ALA A 405 -1.08 -0.34 -1.13
N VAL A 406 -1.60 0.53 -0.26
CA VAL A 406 -2.84 1.27 -0.51
C VAL A 406 -2.70 2.74 -0.11
N TYR A 407 -3.13 3.62 -1.02
CA TYR A 407 -3.31 5.04 -0.81
C TYR A 407 -4.80 5.39 -0.77
N TYR A 408 -5.25 6.03 0.30
CA TYR A 408 -6.59 6.62 0.40
C TYR A 408 -6.50 8.13 0.18
N SER A 409 -7.18 8.68 -0.82
CA SER A 409 -7.53 10.10 -0.82
C SER A 409 -8.72 10.31 0.10
N VAL A 410 -8.67 11.33 0.95
CA VAL A 410 -9.82 11.77 1.77
C VAL A 410 -10.07 13.27 1.57
N VAL A 411 -9.62 13.84 0.45
CA VAL A 411 -9.52 15.29 0.29
C VAL A 411 -10.83 15.93 -0.20
N ASP A 412 -11.39 16.81 0.64
CA ASP A 412 -12.24 17.95 0.26
C ASP A 412 -11.38 19.22 0.26
N ASN A 413 -10.68 19.55 -0.85
CA ASN A 413 -9.82 20.74 -0.87
C ASN A 413 -10.08 21.71 -2.03
N PRO A 414 -10.71 22.87 -1.76
CA PRO A 414 -11.00 23.87 -2.78
C PRO A 414 -9.78 24.65 -3.30
N ALA A 415 -8.60 24.59 -2.66
CA ALA A 415 -7.46 25.46 -2.98
C ALA A 415 -6.64 25.05 -4.22
N ASP A 416 -6.59 23.77 -4.60
CA ASP A 416 -5.89 23.28 -5.81
C ASP A 416 -6.87 23.00 -6.98
N LYS A 417 -7.96 23.79 -7.02
CA LYS A 417 -9.17 23.53 -7.83
C LYS A 417 -9.75 22.12 -7.60
N GLY A 418 -9.52 21.54 -6.42
CA GLY A 418 -10.00 20.21 -6.06
C GLY A 418 -9.07 19.04 -6.36
N ARG A 419 -7.96 19.20 -7.07
CA ARG A 419 -7.26 18.05 -7.67
C ARG A 419 -6.50 17.19 -6.65
N VAL A 420 -6.67 15.87 -6.74
CA VAL A 420 -5.85 14.89 -6.01
C VAL A 420 -4.78 14.33 -6.93
N ASN A 421 -3.50 14.50 -6.60
CA ASN A 421 -2.39 14.02 -7.41
C ASN A 421 -1.70 12.82 -6.75
N PHE A 422 -1.73 11.65 -7.39
CA PHE A 422 -1.01 10.46 -6.94
C PHE A 422 0.25 10.22 -7.76
N ASN A 423 1.29 9.72 -7.09
CA ASN A 423 2.43 9.07 -7.74
C ASN A 423 2.42 7.61 -7.30
N LEU A 424 1.98 6.71 -8.18
CA LEU A 424 1.93 5.27 -7.90
C LEU A 424 3.13 4.55 -8.51
N GLY A 425 3.74 3.67 -7.72
CA GLY A 425 4.66 2.62 -8.15
C GLY A 425 3.91 1.36 -8.62
N GLY A 426 4.67 0.34 -9.04
CA GLY A 426 4.11 -0.90 -9.57
C GLY A 426 3.34 -1.70 -8.53
N GLY A 427 2.10 -2.07 -8.85
CA GLY A 427 1.23 -2.88 -7.97
C GLY A 427 0.57 -2.10 -6.83
N GLN A 428 0.74 -0.78 -6.76
CA GLN A 428 0.09 0.05 -5.75
C GLN A 428 -1.37 0.37 -6.11
N ILE A 429 -2.22 0.47 -5.09
CA ILE A 429 -3.64 0.76 -5.22
C ILE A 429 -3.91 2.19 -4.73
N ALA A 430 -4.62 2.98 -5.52
CA ALA A 430 -5.21 4.24 -5.07
C ALA A 430 -6.72 4.07 -4.85
N VAL A 431 -7.24 4.61 -3.76
CA VAL A 431 -8.65 4.61 -3.40
C VAL A 431 -9.12 6.06 -3.29
N LEU A 432 -10.04 6.46 -4.17
CA LEU A 432 -10.75 7.73 -4.12
C LEU A 432 -12.03 7.51 -3.32
N LYS A 433 -11.94 7.75 -2.01
CA LYS A 433 -13.07 7.58 -1.10
C LYS A 433 -13.72 8.93 -0.84
N ASP A 434 -15.03 9.00 -1.04
CA ASP A 434 -15.86 10.19 -0.78
C ASP A 434 -15.30 11.47 -1.44
N THR A 435 -14.54 11.34 -2.53
CA THR A 435 -13.82 12.45 -3.16
C THR A 435 -14.74 13.15 -4.16
N PRO A 436 -15.03 14.47 -4.01
CA PRO A 436 -15.94 15.18 -4.93
C PRO A 436 -15.23 15.88 -6.09
N ASN A 437 -13.89 15.85 -6.10
CA ASN A 437 -13.07 16.58 -7.05
C ASN A 437 -12.32 15.65 -7.99
N GLY A 438 -11.76 16.20 -9.06
CA GLY A 438 -11.01 15.39 -10.01
C GLY A 438 -9.69 14.85 -9.46
N ALA A 439 -9.20 13.76 -10.06
CA ALA A 439 -7.97 13.08 -9.69
C ALA A 439 -7.00 13.02 -10.86
N LEU A 440 -5.72 13.13 -10.55
CA LEU A 440 -4.61 12.91 -11.46
C LEU A 440 -3.76 11.78 -10.89
N VAL A 441 -3.58 10.71 -11.65
CA VAL A 441 -2.74 9.59 -11.25
C VAL A 441 -1.55 9.55 -12.17
N ASN A 442 -0.39 9.91 -11.63
CA ASN A 442 0.89 9.74 -12.29
C ASN A 442 1.48 8.40 -11.85
N THR A 443 2.13 7.72 -12.77
CA THR A 443 2.96 6.56 -12.45
C THR A 443 4.41 6.90 -12.76
N THR A 444 5.30 6.59 -11.81
CA THR A 444 6.74 6.81 -11.95
C THR A 444 7.48 5.50 -11.69
N GLY A 445 8.49 5.18 -12.49
CA GLY A 445 9.35 4.02 -12.26
C GLY A 445 8.82 2.67 -12.76
N LEU A 446 7.74 2.64 -13.55
CA LEU A 446 7.26 1.42 -14.21
C LEU A 446 8.11 1.12 -15.46
N ALA A 447 9.23 0.43 -15.28
CA ALA A 447 10.06 -0.01 -16.38
C ALA A 447 9.32 -1.06 -17.25
N ASN A 448 9.18 -0.76 -18.54
CA ASN A 448 8.88 -1.64 -19.68
C ASN A 448 7.97 -2.87 -19.44
N GLY A 449 6.71 -2.76 -19.92
CA GLY A 449 5.83 -3.88 -20.24
C GLY A 449 4.92 -4.35 -19.10
N ALA A 450 3.60 -4.17 -19.27
CA ALA A 450 2.51 -4.57 -18.36
C ALA A 450 2.35 -3.73 -17.08
N ALA A 451 2.52 -2.40 -17.20
CA ALA A 451 2.16 -1.46 -16.14
C ALA A 451 0.62 -1.34 -16.02
N THR A 452 0.05 -1.95 -14.98
CA THR A 452 -1.36 -1.77 -14.59
C THR A 452 -1.43 -0.88 -13.36
N ALA A 453 -2.20 0.21 -13.44
CA ALA A 453 -2.57 0.97 -12.25
C ALA A 453 -4.00 0.65 -11.84
N HIS A 454 -4.17 0.43 -10.54
CA HIS A 454 -5.46 0.13 -9.94
C HIS A 454 -5.98 1.36 -9.20
N LEU A 455 -7.12 1.87 -9.65
CA LEU A 455 -7.84 2.97 -9.03
C LEU A 455 -9.20 2.47 -8.55
N HIS A 456 -9.49 2.66 -7.28
CA HIS A 456 -10.76 2.30 -6.67
C HIS A 456 -11.60 3.55 -6.43
N LEU A 457 -12.85 3.52 -6.87
CA LEU A 457 -13.85 4.55 -6.62
C LEU A 457 -14.79 4.06 -5.52
N GLN A 458 -14.77 4.75 -4.40
CA GLN A 458 -15.68 4.52 -3.28
C GLN A 458 -16.47 5.79 -3.04
N ASN A 459 -17.68 5.86 -3.60
CA ASN A 459 -18.57 7.03 -3.51
C ASN A 459 -17.90 8.28 -4.07
N PHE A 460 -17.24 8.15 -5.22
CA PHE A 460 -16.62 9.27 -5.93
C PHE A 460 -17.73 10.16 -6.50
N LYS A 461 -17.66 11.47 -6.24
CA LYS A 461 -18.73 12.44 -6.58
C LYS A 461 -18.19 13.59 -7.42
N GLY A 462 -17.35 13.26 -8.39
CA GLY A 462 -16.90 14.20 -9.38
C GLY A 462 -18.08 14.80 -10.16
N ALA A 463 -18.07 16.11 -10.37
CA ALA A 463 -19.01 16.76 -11.28
C ALA A 463 -18.78 16.31 -12.74
N ALA A 464 -19.53 16.86 -13.68
CA ALA A 464 -19.16 16.74 -15.09
C ALA A 464 -18.02 17.74 -15.40
N THR A 465 -17.04 17.29 -16.19
CA THR A 465 -15.94 18.14 -16.67
C THR A 465 -16.48 19.19 -17.64
N THR A 466 -16.10 20.45 -17.43
CA THR A 466 -16.61 21.59 -18.21
C THR A 466 -15.54 22.25 -19.08
N GLU A 467 -14.26 22.07 -18.76
CA GLU A 467 -13.14 22.59 -19.56
C GLU A 467 -12.27 21.45 -20.10
N ALA A 468 -12.24 21.33 -21.42
CA ALA A 468 -11.55 20.25 -22.11
C ALA A 468 -10.03 20.42 -22.22
N TYR A 469 -9.47 21.64 -22.11
CA TYR A 469 -8.14 21.86 -22.69
C TYR A 469 -7.23 22.79 -21.89
N GLY A 470 -6.12 22.23 -21.42
CA GLY A 470 -4.90 22.98 -21.08
C GLY A 470 -3.96 23.10 -22.29
N SER A 471 -2.92 23.92 -22.19
CA SER A 471 -1.84 23.91 -23.19
C SER A 471 -1.12 22.55 -23.16
N PHE A 472 -0.78 22.00 -24.34
CA PHE A 472 -0.09 20.70 -24.54
C PHE A 472 -0.93 19.42 -24.34
N GLY A 473 -2.15 19.31 -24.89
CA GLY A 473 -2.86 18.02 -24.94
C GLY A 473 -3.45 17.52 -23.61
N ALA A 474 -3.01 18.06 -22.48
CA ALA A 474 -3.53 17.72 -21.16
C ALA A 474 -4.91 18.34 -20.90
N TYR A 475 -5.91 17.50 -20.64
CA TYR A 475 -7.20 17.93 -20.10
C TYR A 475 -6.99 18.61 -18.75
N LYS A 476 -7.67 19.73 -18.52
CA LYS A 476 -7.75 20.29 -17.17
C LYS A 476 -8.58 19.33 -16.34
N VAL A 477 -7.99 18.85 -15.24
CA VAL A 477 -8.73 18.09 -14.24
C VAL A 477 -9.63 19.07 -13.47
N ASP A 478 -10.72 19.51 -14.09
CA ASP A 478 -11.79 20.29 -13.46
C ASP A 478 -13.01 19.39 -13.23
N GLY A 479 -13.85 19.81 -12.28
CA GLY A 479 -15.18 19.24 -12.06
C GLY A 479 -15.24 17.72 -12.14
N GLY A 480 -14.42 16.98 -11.38
CA GLY A 480 -14.53 15.51 -11.27
C GLY A 480 -13.79 14.66 -12.31
N ALA A 481 -12.98 15.24 -13.20
CA ALA A 481 -12.21 14.47 -14.17
C ALA A 481 -11.21 13.50 -13.49
N ILE A 482 -10.90 12.37 -14.13
CA ILE A 482 -9.86 11.43 -13.72
C ILE A 482 -8.85 11.32 -14.86
N GLY A 483 -7.65 11.88 -14.63
CA GLY A 483 -6.54 11.84 -15.58
C GLY A 483 -5.49 10.81 -15.19
N PHE A 484 -5.00 10.06 -16.17
CA PHE A 484 -3.95 9.07 -15.97
C PHE A 484 -2.70 9.38 -16.82
N PHE A 485 -1.53 9.38 -16.20
CA PHE A 485 -0.25 9.73 -16.84
C PHE A 485 0.79 8.64 -16.57
N VAL A 486 1.22 7.97 -17.64
CA VAL A 486 2.29 6.96 -17.60
C VAL A 486 3.58 7.54 -18.11
N ASN A 487 4.58 7.67 -17.23
CA ASN A 487 5.93 8.07 -17.64
C ASN A 487 6.77 6.83 -17.94
N GLY A 488 7.12 6.63 -19.21
CA GLY A 488 7.98 5.52 -19.67
C GLY A 488 9.31 6.02 -20.25
N ALA A 489 10.34 5.18 -20.21
CA ALA A 489 11.64 5.48 -20.82
C ALA A 489 11.64 5.32 -22.35
N ASP A 490 10.74 4.48 -22.89
CA ASP A 490 10.61 4.21 -24.33
C ASP A 490 9.15 4.40 -24.78
N ALA A 491 8.93 5.38 -25.65
CA ALA A 491 7.64 5.70 -26.26
C ALA A 491 7.00 4.53 -27.02
N SER A 492 7.81 3.61 -27.55
CA SER A 492 7.34 2.49 -28.36
C SER A 492 6.84 1.28 -27.56
N GLN A 493 7.01 1.29 -26.23
CA GLN A 493 6.64 0.19 -25.32
C GLN A 493 5.53 0.55 -24.33
N MET A 494 4.83 1.67 -24.54
CA MET A 494 3.83 2.22 -23.62
C MET A 494 2.46 1.52 -23.77
N ASN A 495 2.40 0.22 -23.45
CA ASN A 495 1.16 -0.57 -23.38
C ASN A 495 0.54 -0.57 -21.97
N GLY A 496 0.54 0.58 -21.29
CA GLY A 496 -0.08 0.69 -19.97
C GLY A 496 -1.57 0.33 -20.02
N ALA A 497 -2.11 -0.18 -18.92
CA ALA A 497 -3.54 -0.41 -18.74
C ALA A 497 -4.02 0.28 -17.47
N MET A 498 -5.19 0.91 -17.55
CA MET A 498 -5.89 1.42 -16.38
C MET A 498 -6.94 0.39 -15.95
N VAL A 499 -6.96 0.03 -14.67
CA VAL A 499 -8.05 -0.74 -14.09
C VAL A 499 -8.78 0.13 -13.07
N LEU A 500 -10.01 0.48 -13.40
CA LEU A 500 -10.93 1.23 -12.56
C LEU A 500 -11.87 0.27 -11.84
N HIS A 501 -11.72 0.17 -10.53
CA HIS A 501 -12.63 -0.57 -9.65
C HIS A 501 -13.71 0.38 -9.15
N VAL A 502 -14.97 0.12 -9.51
CA VAL A 502 -16.14 0.85 -9.03
C VAL A 502 -16.71 0.06 -7.84
N ASP A 503 -16.11 0.27 -6.67
CA ASP A 503 -16.45 -0.47 -5.46
C ASP A 503 -17.86 -0.10 -4.96
N THR A 504 -18.24 1.17 -5.10
CA THR A 504 -19.58 1.69 -4.81
C THR A 504 -20.01 2.74 -5.83
N ASP A 505 -21.32 3.01 -5.90
CA ASP A 505 -21.92 3.97 -6.83
C ASP A 505 -21.15 5.29 -6.88
N SER A 506 -20.72 5.66 -8.08
CA SER A 506 -19.78 6.75 -8.32
C SER A 506 -20.14 7.55 -9.57
N THR A 507 -19.89 8.85 -9.51
CA THR A 507 -19.99 9.77 -10.65
C THR A 507 -18.63 10.42 -10.86
N ALA A 508 -18.11 10.31 -12.09
CA ALA A 508 -16.90 10.97 -12.52
C ALA A 508 -17.21 11.89 -13.71
N GLY A 509 -16.34 12.89 -13.91
CA GLY A 509 -16.36 13.72 -15.10
C GLY A 509 -15.77 12.98 -16.29
N LEU A 510 -14.75 13.56 -16.91
CA LEU A 510 -13.98 12.94 -17.98
C LEU A 510 -12.89 12.01 -17.43
N ILE A 511 -12.85 10.77 -17.92
CA ILE A 511 -11.78 9.81 -17.69
C ILE A 511 -10.91 9.77 -18.94
N TYR A 512 -9.62 10.08 -18.79
CA TYR A 512 -8.67 10.17 -19.90
C TYR A 512 -7.28 9.67 -19.51
N GLY A 513 -6.48 9.23 -20.49
CA GLY A 513 -5.18 8.64 -20.25
C GLY A 513 -4.15 8.97 -21.33
N TRP A 514 -2.94 9.28 -20.90
CA TRP A 514 -1.79 9.56 -21.76
C TRP A 514 -0.54 8.86 -21.25
N SER A 515 0.39 8.67 -22.17
CA SER A 515 1.74 8.20 -21.87
C SER A 515 2.75 9.18 -22.46
N THR A 516 3.81 9.46 -21.69
CA THR A 516 4.80 10.48 -21.98
C THR A 516 6.20 9.89 -21.91
N ASN A 517 7.09 10.34 -22.80
CA ASN A 517 8.50 9.97 -22.77
C ASN A 517 9.33 11.02 -22.01
N LEU A 518 9.98 10.61 -20.91
CA LEU A 518 10.83 11.49 -20.09
C LEU A 518 12.02 12.11 -20.85
N GLN A 519 12.50 11.47 -21.93
CA GLN A 519 13.61 11.99 -22.73
C GLN A 519 13.18 13.07 -23.75
N ALA A 520 11.89 13.14 -24.06
CA ALA A 520 11.34 14.10 -25.00
C ALA A 520 9.96 14.55 -24.49
N TRP A 521 9.94 15.55 -23.60
CA TRP A 521 8.79 16.28 -23.02
C TRP A 521 7.76 16.82 -24.05
N GLN A 522 7.76 16.31 -25.28
CA GLN A 522 7.02 16.76 -26.46
C GLN A 522 6.26 15.62 -27.16
N LEU A 523 6.39 14.36 -26.73
CA LEU A 523 5.68 13.23 -27.34
C LEU A 523 4.72 12.61 -26.33
N GLU A 524 3.42 12.86 -26.54
CA GLU A 524 2.32 12.25 -25.80
C GLU A 524 1.65 11.19 -26.69
N TYR A 525 1.45 9.98 -26.16
CA TYR A 525 0.75 8.90 -26.84
C TYR A 525 -0.51 8.51 -26.06
N PRO A 526 -1.64 8.24 -26.74
CA PRO A 526 -2.88 7.88 -26.08
C PRO A 526 -2.73 6.56 -25.33
N LEU A 527 -3.32 6.47 -24.13
CA LEU A 527 -3.40 5.21 -23.39
C LEU A 527 -4.57 4.38 -23.94
N SER A 528 -4.29 3.30 -24.65
CA SER A 528 -5.33 2.55 -25.37
C SER A 528 -6.27 1.72 -24.50
N ASN A 529 -5.82 1.24 -23.32
CA ASN A 529 -6.58 0.23 -22.56
C ASN A 529 -7.17 0.78 -21.26
N LEU A 530 -8.48 0.63 -21.10
CA LEU A 530 -9.23 0.87 -19.86
C LEU A 530 -10.07 -0.36 -19.53
N THR A 531 -9.91 -0.89 -18.32
CA THR A 531 -10.80 -1.90 -17.76
C THR A 531 -11.61 -1.28 -16.63
N ILE A 532 -12.93 -1.45 -16.66
CA ILE A 532 -13.86 -1.03 -15.61
C ILE A 532 -14.47 -2.28 -15.00
N LEU A 533 -14.41 -2.41 -13.68
CA LEU A 533 -14.94 -3.58 -12.98
C LEU A 533 -15.50 -3.19 -11.61
N GLY A 534 -16.29 -4.06 -11.01
CA GLY A 534 -16.82 -3.86 -9.66
C GLY A 534 -18.34 -3.63 -9.66
N PRO A 535 -18.98 -3.80 -8.48
CA PRO A 535 -20.44 -3.88 -8.39
C PRO A 535 -21.15 -2.53 -8.40
N GLY A 536 -20.44 -1.42 -8.18
CA GLY A 536 -21.03 -0.08 -8.11
C GLY A 536 -21.44 0.45 -9.48
N LYS A 537 -22.43 1.34 -9.49
CA LYS A 537 -22.83 2.05 -10.70
C LYS A 537 -21.81 3.15 -11.05
N LEU A 538 -21.54 3.34 -12.34
CA LEU A 538 -20.65 4.41 -12.79
C LEU A 538 -21.36 5.34 -13.78
N THR A 539 -21.42 6.64 -13.44
CA THR A 539 -21.71 7.69 -14.43
C THR A 539 -20.40 8.39 -14.79
N ALA A 540 -20.01 8.38 -16.06
CA ALA A 540 -18.74 9.00 -16.49
C ALA A 540 -18.71 9.34 -17.99
N GLN A 541 -17.74 10.17 -18.38
CA GLN A 541 -17.36 10.36 -19.77
C GLN A 541 -16.01 9.68 -20.00
N ILE A 542 -15.86 8.94 -21.10
CA ILE A 542 -14.63 8.21 -21.45
C ILE A 542 -14.05 8.83 -22.72
N ASP A 543 -12.81 9.29 -22.61
CA ASP A 543 -12.08 9.89 -23.72
C ASP A 543 -11.69 8.87 -24.81
N GLY A 544 -11.62 9.33 -26.05
CA GLY A 544 -11.31 8.50 -27.22
C GLY A 544 -9.88 8.00 -27.31
N ASN A 545 -8.99 8.47 -26.42
CA ASN A 545 -7.66 7.88 -26.26
C ASN A 545 -7.72 6.42 -25.82
N PHE A 546 -8.76 6.02 -25.08
CA PHE A 546 -9.01 4.64 -24.73
C PHE A 546 -9.69 3.92 -25.90
N THR A 547 -8.89 3.33 -26.78
CA THR A 547 -9.37 2.57 -27.95
C THR A 547 -9.81 1.15 -27.61
N ASN A 548 -9.58 0.66 -26.39
CA ASN A 548 -10.05 -0.62 -25.91
C ASN A 548 -10.55 -0.48 -24.47
N VAL A 549 -11.87 -0.35 -24.34
CA VAL A 549 -12.58 -0.28 -23.07
C VAL A 549 -13.26 -1.62 -22.80
N ASP A 550 -12.91 -2.26 -21.69
CA ASP A 550 -13.54 -3.50 -21.23
C ASP A 550 -14.27 -3.24 -19.92
N ALA A 551 -15.60 -3.29 -19.96
CA ALA A 551 -16.48 -3.12 -18.80
C ALA A 551 -17.40 -4.33 -18.61
N THR A 552 -16.96 -5.52 -19.04
CA THR A 552 -17.74 -6.77 -18.95
C THR A 552 -18.02 -7.21 -17.51
N LEU A 553 -17.20 -6.77 -16.55
CA LEU A 553 -17.31 -7.10 -15.12
C LEU A 553 -17.76 -5.90 -14.26
N ALA A 554 -18.29 -4.85 -14.88
CA ALA A 554 -18.82 -3.69 -14.18
C ALA A 554 -20.30 -3.88 -13.81
N GLY A 555 -20.78 -3.14 -12.80
CA GLY A 555 -22.19 -2.94 -12.52
C GLY A 555 -22.89 -2.09 -13.59
N ASP A 556 -24.03 -1.47 -13.25
CA ASP A 556 -24.74 -0.63 -14.23
C ASP A 556 -23.91 0.60 -14.63
N LEU A 557 -23.84 0.87 -15.93
CA LEU A 557 -23.05 1.97 -16.48
C LEU A 557 -23.95 3.06 -17.08
N ASN A 558 -23.59 4.32 -16.88
CA ASN A 558 -24.13 5.48 -17.59
C ASN A 558 -22.96 6.27 -18.19
N LEU A 559 -22.53 5.86 -19.38
CA LEU A 559 -21.29 6.36 -19.99
C LEU A 559 -21.58 7.24 -21.19
N THR A 560 -20.77 8.28 -21.36
CA THR A 560 -20.55 8.89 -22.68
C THR A 560 -19.20 8.43 -23.20
N TYR A 561 -19.14 7.81 -24.38
CA TYR A 561 -17.89 7.34 -24.98
C TYR A 561 -17.60 8.06 -26.29
N LEU A 562 -16.39 8.59 -26.39
CA LEU A 562 -15.88 9.24 -27.60
C LEU A 562 -15.19 8.20 -28.49
N ILE A 563 -15.70 7.99 -29.69
CA ILE A 563 -15.14 7.06 -30.67
C ILE A 563 -14.29 7.85 -31.67
N GLY A 564 -12.99 7.58 -31.70
CA GLY A 564 -11.98 8.26 -32.54
C GLY A 564 -10.88 8.94 -31.72
N LYS A 565 -9.76 9.30 -32.35
CA LYS A 565 -8.56 9.79 -31.64
C LYS A 565 -8.61 11.30 -31.40
N SER A 566 -8.22 11.74 -30.20
CA SER A 566 -7.94 13.15 -29.87
C SER A 566 -6.42 13.37 -29.86
N THR A 567 -5.83 13.92 -30.93
CA THR A 567 -4.38 14.17 -30.99
C THR A 567 -3.96 15.56 -30.55
N SER A 568 -4.89 16.45 -30.23
CA SER A 568 -4.56 17.87 -29.96
C SER A 568 -5.73 18.66 -29.35
N GLY A 569 -6.66 18.00 -28.65
CA GLY A 569 -7.91 18.64 -28.21
C GLY A 569 -8.87 18.97 -29.33
N LEU A 570 -8.50 18.63 -30.57
CA LEU A 570 -9.36 18.55 -31.72
C LEU A 570 -9.46 17.06 -32.07
N VAL A 571 -10.70 16.59 -32.15
CA VAL A 571 -11.02 15.25 -32.65
C VAL A 571 -10.72 15.28 -34.14
N ASP A 572 -9.52 14.86 -34.52
CA ASP A 572 -8.98 15.13 -35.87
C ASP A 572 -8.85 13.86 -36.72
N ASP A 573 -9.06 12.66 -36.16
CA ASP A 573 -9.00 11.44 -36.96
C ASP A 573 -9.88 10.29 -36.42
N SER A 574 -10.90 9.93 -37.20
CA SER A 574 -11.72 8.73 -37.00
C SER A 574 -11.01 7.44 -37.43
N ALA A 575 -9.75 7.49 -37.90
CA ALA A 575 -9.07 6.33 -38.48
C ALA A 575 -8.61 5.26 -37.47
N THR A 576 -8.72 5.50 -36.16
CA THR A 576 -8.35 4.49 -35.15
C THR A 576 -9.58 3.74 -34.68
N ALA A 577 -9.62 2.43 -34.89
CA ALA A 577 -10.72 1.58 -34.45
C ALA A 577 -10.77 1.48 -32.92
N SER A 578 -11.94 1.72 -32.36
CA SER A 578 -12.20 1.58 -30.92
C SER A 578 -13.01 0.32 -30.62
N THR A 579 -12.75 -0.33 -29.49
CA THR A 579 -13.55 -1.42 -28.96
C THR A 579 -14.07 -1.05 -27.58
N LEU A 580 -15.38 -1.21 -27.35
CA LEU A 580 -16.03 -1.10 -26.05
C LEU A 580 -16.81 -2.38 -25.78
N ARG A 581 -16.66 -2.98 -24.60
CA ARG A 581 -17.45 -4.15 -24.16
C ARG A 581 -18.20 -3.81 -22.89
N LEU A 582 -19.50 -4.08 -22.85
CA LEU A 582 -20.36 -3.90 -21.68
C LEU A 582 -20.70 -5.26 -21.05
N GLY A 583 -21.00 -5.25 -19.75
CA GLY A 583 -21.50 -6.42 -19.02
C GLY A 583 -23.03 -6.54 -19.09
N ASP A 584 -23.60 -7.52 -18.39
CA ASP A 584 -25.03 -7.88 -18.42
C ASP A 584 -25.95 -6.93 -17.59
N GLY A 585 -25.49 -5.72 -17.29
CA GLY A 585 -26.21 -4.71 -16.49
C GLY A 585 -27.33 -3.98 -17.26
N THR A 586 -27.93 -2.97 -16.62
CA THR A 586 -28.83 -2.02 -17.31
C THR A 586 -28.02 -0.79 -17.73
N ASN A 587 -27.33 -0.87 -18.87
CA ASN A 587 -26.39 0.18 -19.26
C ASN A 587 -27.05 1.26 -20.11
N THR A 588 -26.60 2.50 -19.93
CA THR A 588 -26.86 3.63 -20.82
C THR A 588 -25.54 4.08 -21.41
N LEU A 589 -25.43 4.07 -22.73
CA LEU A 589 -24.23 4.43 -23.46
C LEU A 589 -24.54 5.51 -24.48
N LYS A 590 -24.02 6.72 -24.27
CA LYS A 590 -24.03 7.78 -25.25
C LYS A 590 -22.78 7.71 -26.12
N LEU A 591 -22.94 7.41 -27.41
CA LEU A 591 -21.85 7.38 -28.38
C LEU A 591 -21.68 8.75 -29.04
N VAL A 592 -20.45 9.23 -29.04
CA VAL A 592 -20.04 10.46 -29.73
C VAL A 592 -18.96 10.09 -30.75
N PHE A 593 -19.26 10.23 -32.03
CA PHE A 593 -18.33 9.88 -33.09
C PHE A 593 -17.50 11.09 -33.55
N ALA A 594 -16.20 10.85 -33.77
CA ALA A 594 -15.34 11.74 -34.51
C ALA A 594 -15.82 11.90 -35.96
N ALA A 595 -15.68 13.11 -36.52
CA ALA A 595 -15.89 13.33 -37.93
C ALA A 595 -14.82 12.60 -38.75
N ALA A 596 -15.22 11.97 -39.85
CA ALA A 596 -14.32 11.29 -40.78
C ALA A 596 -13.60 12.31 -41.67
N THR A 597 -12.42 12.77 -41.24
CA THR A 597 -11.58 13.78 -41.91
C THR A 597 -10.47 13.18 -42.78
N SER A 598 -10.15 11.89 -42.60
CA SER A 598 -9.09 11.18 -43.32
C SER A 598 -9.64 10.08 -44.23
N ASN A 599 -8.94 9.82 -45.35
CA ASN A 599 -9.26 8.75 -46.31
C ASN A 599 -8.56 7.41 -45.98
N SER A 600 -7.99 7.29 -44.78
CA SER A 600 -7.33 6.08 -44.28
C SER A 600 -8.40 5.09 -43.78
N ALA A 601 -8.32 3.80 -44.11
CA ALA A 601 -9.30 2.84 -43.57
C ALA A 601 -8.93 2.55 -42.14
N ALA A 602 -9.85 2.84 -41.23
CA ALA A 602 -9.91 2.14 -39.96
C ALA A 602 -10.52 0.75 -40.17
N ASP A 603 -10.15 -0.19 -39.31
CA ASP A 603 -11.06 -1.28 -38.94
C ASP A 603 -12.33 -0.70 -38.31
N ALA A 604 -13.43 -1.47 -38.31
CA ALA A 604 -14.67 -1.02 -37.67
C ALA A 604 -14.45 -0.79 -36.16
N SER A 605 -14.95 0.33 -35.64
CA SER A 605 -15.15 0.48 -34.20
C SER A 605 -16.29 -0.43 -33.75
N LYS A 606 -16.12 -1.14 -32.63
CA LYS A 606 -17.03 -2.18 -32.16
C LYS A 606 -17.51 -1.91 -30.75
N VAL A 607 -18.82 -1.98 -30.56
CA VAL A 607 -19.49 -1.94 -29.25
C VAL A 607 -20.15 -3.28 -29.03
N TYR A 608 -19.70 -4.01 -28.01
CA TYR A 608 -20.28 -5.29 -27.61
C TYR A 608 -21.21 -5.06 -26.42
N LEU A 609 -22.47 -5.40 -26.61
CA LEU A 609 -23.51 -5.38 -25.59
C LEU A 609 -23.53 -6.69 -24.82
N GLY A 610 -23.91 -6.61 -23.54
CA GLY A 610 -24.13 -7.79 -22.70
C GLY A 610 -25.50 -8.41 -22.97
N ALA A 611 -25.89 -9.39 -22.15
CA ALA A 611 -27.26 -9.94 -22.16
C ALA A 611 -28.28 -9.05 -21.42
N GLY A 612 -27.81 -7.94 -20.82
CA GLY A 612 -28.60 -6.98 -20.07
C GLY A 612 -29.47 -6.10 -20.96
N ALA A 613 -30.16 -5.13 -20.36
CA ALA A 613 -30.97 -4.17 -21.11
C ALA A 613 -30.17 -2.89 -21.35
N ASP A 614 -29.71 -2.70 -22.58
CA ASP A 614 -28.82 -1.61 -22.95
C ASP A 614 -29.55 -0.51 -23.73
N THR A 615 -29.32 0.75 -23.36
CA THR A 615 -29.77 1.93 -24.12
C THR A 615 -28.57 2.62 -24.74
N ILE A 616 -28.46 2.54 -26.06
CA ILE A 616 -27.43 3.23 -26.83
C ILE A 616 -28.04 4.53 -27.38
N ALA A 617 -27.53 5.67 -26.97
CA ALA A 617 -27.93 6.96 -27.50
C ALA A 617 -26.83 7.53 -28.42
N LEU A 618 -27.21 8.18 -29.51
CA LEU A 618 -26.28 9.04 -30.25
C LEU A 618 -26.17 10.40 -29.56
N GLY A 619 -24.98 10.97 -29.58
CA GLY A 619 -24.69 12.24 -28.96
C GLY A 619 -24.06 13.25 -29.90
N ALA A 620 -24.41 14.52 -29.74
CA ALA A 620 -23.58 15.61 -30.21
C ALA A 620 -22.26 15.66 -29.42
N SER A 621 -21.20 16.14 -30.07
CA SER A 621 -19.90 16.37 -29.42
C SER A 621 -20.04 17.25 -28.18
N LEU A 622 -19.28 16.91 -27.15
CA LEU A 622 -19.20 17.67 -25.90
C LEU A 622 -18.34 18.93 -26.03
N PHE A 623 -17.61 19.07 -27.14
CA PHE A 623 -16.72 20.20 -27.36
C PHE A 623 -17.42 21.23 -28.25
N PRO A 624 -17.62 22.48 -27.79
CA PRO A 624 -18.29 23.55 -28.55
C PRO A 624 -17.67 23.85 -29.92
N GLN A 625 -16.45 23.36 -30.14
CA GLN A 625 -15.64 23.54 -31.34
C GLN A 625 -16.00 22.52 -32.44
N ILE A 626 -16.75 21.47 -32.12
CA ILE A 626 -17.21 20.45 -33.05
C ILE A 626 -18.67 20.74 -33.34
N ALA A 627 -18.99 21.07 -34.59
CA ALA A 627 -20.34 21.42 -35.00
C ALA A 627 -21.34 20.31 -34.63
N THR A 628 -22.34 20.69 -33.84
CA THR A 628 -23.34 19.80 -33.27
C THR A 628 -24.42 19.45 -34.31
N GLY A 629 -24.70 18.16 -34.51
CA GLY A 629 -25.94 17.73 -35.16
C GLY A 629 -25.85 16.63 -36.22
N SER A 630 -24.70 16.00 -36.44
CA SER A 630 -24.60 14.91 -37.44
C SER A 630 -23.78 13.72 -36.94
N LEU A 631 -24.26 12.51 -37.28
CA LEU A 631 -23.45 11.31 -37.29
C LEU A 631 -22.58 11.42 -38.56
N SER A 632 -21.29 11.71 -38.40
CA SER A 632 -20.37 12.00 -39.51
C SER A 632 -19.18 11.04 -39.56
N ASN A 633 -19.46 9.77 -39.27
CA ASN A 633 -18.45 8.72 -39.11
C ASN A 633 -18.20 7.90 -40.39
N LEU A 634 -18.85 8.23 -41.51
CA LEU A 634 -18.71 7.48 -42.76
C LEU A 634 -17.40 7.81 -43.47
N VAL A 635 -16.51 6.83 -43.56
CA VAL A 635 -15.26 6.95 -44.33
C VAL A 635 -15.51 6.52 -45.78
N ILE A 636 -15.08 7.35 -46.73
CA ILE A 636 -15.11 7.05 -48.17
C ILE A 636 -13.70 7.12 -48.73
N LYS A 637 -13.31 6.08 -49.47
CA LYS A 637 -12.02 6.00 -50.16
C LYS A 637 -12.16 6.09 -51.66
N GLY A 638 -11.12 6.51 -52.36
CA GLY A 638 -11.07 6.47 -53.82
C GLY A 638 -11.50 7.77 -54.50
N ALA A 639 -11.30 7.85 -55.81
CA ALA A 639 -11.72 9.00 -56.60
C ALA A 639 -13.25 8.99 -56.79
N ALA A 640 -13.82 10.16 -57.09
CA ALA A 640 -15.24 10.27 -57.41
C ALA A 640 -15.65 9.26 -58.51
N GLY A 641 -16.65 8.42 -58.25
CA GLY A 641 -17.11 7.33 -59.11
C GLY A 641 -16.40 5.98 -58.91
N ALA A 642 -15.41 5.88 -58.01
CA ALA A 642 -14.73 4.65 -57.60
C ALA A 642 -14.63 4.55 -56.06
N GLU A 643 -15.62 5.14 -55.38
CA GLU A 643 -15.70 5.21 -53.93
C GLU A 643 -15.68 3.81 -53.32
N VAL A 644 -15.00 3.62 -52.20
CA VAL A 644 -15.08 2.41 -51.36
C VAL A 644 -15.48 2.86 -49.98
N ILE A 645 -16.63 2.36 -49.52
CA ILE A 645 -17.14 2.65 -48.18
C ILE A 645 -16.30 1.90 -47.16
N GLY A 646 -15.78 2.62 -46.17
CA GLY A 646 -15.06 2.06 -45.02
C GLY A 646 -15.97 1.20 -44.14
N ALA A 647 -15.37 0.38 -43.27
CA ALA A 647 -16.15 -0.45 -42.37
C ALA A 647 -16.97 0.43 -41.39
N PRO A 648 -18.30 0.27 -41.31
CA PRO A 648 -19.13 1.07 -40.41
C PRO A 648 -18.86 0.70 -38.95
N ALA A 649 -19.22 1.61 -38.03
CA ALA A 649 -19.25 1.27 -36.61
C ALA A 649 -20.26 0.13 -36.36
N GLU A 650 -19.86 -0.87 -35.59
CA GLU A 650 -20.66 -2.06 -35.31
C GLU A 650 -21.14 -2.08 -33.86
N ILE A 651 -22.43 -2.32 -33.67
CA ILE A 651 -23.03 -2.67 -32.38
C ILE A 651 -23.38 -4.16 -32.45
N LEU A 652 -22.76 -4.95 -31.59
CA LEU A 652 -22.88 -6.39 -31.50
C LEU A 652 -23.65 -6.77 -30.23
N GLY A 653 -24.42 -7.85 -30.28
CA GLY A 653 -25.19 -8.33 -29.13
C GLY A 653 -26.57 -7.69 -28.96
N PHE A 654 -26.95 -6.75 -29.85
CA PHE A 654 -28.24 -6.05 -29.78
C PHE A 654 -29.42 -7.03 -29.83
N THR A 655 -30.20 -7.06 -28.77
CA THR A 655 -31.33 -7.96 -28.55
C THR A 655 -32.64 -7.21 -28.71
N LYS A 656 -33.40 -7.59 -29.74
CA LYS A 656 -34.73 -7.04 -30.03
C LYS A 656 -35.66 -7.15 -28.81
N GLY A 657 -36.34 -6.05 -28.48
CA GLY A 657 -37.29 -5.92 -27.38
C GLY A 657 -36.64 -5.75 -26.01
N VAL A 658 -35.30 -5.81 -25.94
CA VAL A 658 -34.52 -5.67 -24.71
C VAL A 658 -33.68 -4.39 -24.81
N ASP A 659 -32.88 -4.29 -25.86
CA ASP A 659 -32.01 -3.14 -26.11
C ASP A 659 -32.72 -2.04 -26.91
N ARG A 660 -32.21 -0.82 -26.77
CA ARG A 660 -32.75 0.37 -27.42
C ARG A 660 -31.66 1.21 -28.05
N LEU A 661 -31.87 1.61 -29.29
CA LEU A 661 -31.07 2.62 -29.98
C LEU A 661 -31.86 3.93 -30.05
N VAL A 662 -31.37 4.99 -29.41
CA VAL A 662 -32.00 6.31 -29.33
C VAL A 662 -31.23 7.29 -30.20
N LEU A 663 -31.89 7.85 -31.20
CA LEU A 663 -31.27 8.71 -32.21
C LEU A 663 -31.59 10.20 -32.01
N ASP A 664 -32.46 10.53 -31.05
CA ASP A 664 -33.09 11.85 -30.85
C ASP A 664 -32.14 13.05 -30.88
N ALA A 665 -30.93 12.92 -30.35
CA ALA A 665 -30.00 14.04 -30.27
C ALA A 665 -29.37 14.41 -31.63
N VAL A 666 -29.50 13.56 -32.64
CA VAL A 666 -28.82 13.69 -33.93
C VAL A 666 -29.78 13.53 -35.11
N ILE A 667 -30.79 12.67 -35.01
CA ILE A 667 -31.70 12.32 -36.09
C ILE A 667 -33.13 12.61 -35.63
N HIS A 668 -33.74 13.63 -36.24
CA HIS A 668 -35.11 14.04 -35.94
C HIS A 668 -36.15 13.54 -36.97
N THR A 669 -35.69 13.04 -38.13
CA THR A 669 -36.58 12.59 -39.21
C THR A 669 -35.99 11.40 -39.95
N LEU A 670 -36.88 10.51 -40.44
CA LEU A 670 -36.52 9.35 -41.24
C LEU A 670 -37.16 9.41 -42.63
N THR A 671 -36.40 9.01 -43.65
CA THR A 671 -36.94 8.73 -44.97
C THR A 671 -37.53 7.32 -45.00
N ALA A 672 -38.83 7.20 -45.24
CA ALA A 672 -39.55 5.93 -45.27
C ALA A 672 -39.35 5.17 -46.60
N ASN A 673 -39.66 3.87 -46.59
CA ASN A 673 -39.68 2.99 -47.78
C ASN A 673 -38.35 2.84 -48.52
N VAL A 674 -37.23 2.99 -47.83
CA VAL A 674 -35.89 2.87 -48.42
C VAL A 674 -35.38 1.43 -48.58
N GLN A 675 -35.98 0.46 -47.90
CA GLN A 675 -35.55 -0.96 -47.92
C GLN A 675 -35.47 -1.54 -49.33
N GLN A 676 -36.42 -1.19 -50.21
CA GLN A 676 -36.48 -1.70 -51.59
C GLN A 676 -35.22 -1.38 -52.42
N TYR A 677 -34.45 -0.36 -52.03
CA TYR A 677 -33.22 0.04 -52.70
C TYR A 677 -32.00 -0.76 -52.22
N ALA A 678 -32.07 -1.35 -51.02
CA ALA A 678 -31.05 -2.25 -50.49
C ALA A 678 -31.27 -3.71 -50.91
N ASP A 679 -32.51 -4.10 -51.22
CA ASP A 679 -32.87 -5.46 -51.56
C ASP A 679 -32.15 -5.98 -52.82
N GLY A 680 -31.61 -7.19 -52.75
CA GLY A 680 -30.93 -7.85 -53.88
C GLY A 680 -29.56 -7.29 -54.25
N LYS A 681 -29.03 -6.31 -53.50
CA LYS A 681 -27.69 -5.75 -53.74
C LYS A 681 -26.60 -6.72 -53.33
N ALA A 682 -25.62 -6.92 -54.22
CA ALA A 682 -24.53 -7.88 -54.01
C ALA A 682 -23.49 -7.41 -52.99
N THR A 683 -23.38 -6.10 -52.74
CA THR A 683 -22.40 -5.52 -51.81
C THR A 683 -23.07 -4.46 -50.93
N LEU A 684 -22.54 -4.27 -49.71
CA LEU A 684 -22.96 -3.20 -48.81
C LEU A 684 -22.83 -1.82 -49.47
N GLN A 685 -21.73 -1.61 -50.20
CA GLN A 685 -21.50 -0.36 -50.92
C GLN A 685 -22.63 -0.04 -51.90
N ALA A 686 -23.06 -1.00 -52.71
CA ALA A 686 -24.16 -0.80 -53.66
C ALA A 686 -25.50 -0.54 -52.94
N ALA A 687 -25.72 -1.17 -51.79
CA ALA A 687 -26.91 -0.91 -50.97
C ALA A 687 -26.90 0.52 -50.40
N VAL A 688 -25.80 0.95 -49.79
CA VAL A 688 -25.69 2.29 -49.18
C VAL A 688 -25.79 3.39 -50.25
N ILE A 689 -25.12 3.24 -51.40
CA ILE A 689 -25.21 4.21 -52.50
C ILE A 689 -26.67 4.36 -52.96
N ASP A 690 -27.37 3.26 -53.22
CA ASP A 690 -28.75 3.33 -53.69
C ASP A 690 -29.71 3.86 -52.61
N VAL A 691 -29.52 3.48 -51.33
CA VAL A 691 -30.31 4.03 -50.22
C VAL A 691 -30.07 5.54 -50.05
N SER A 692 -28.81 5.99 -50.13
CA SER A 692 -28.45 7.41 -50.00
C SER A 692 -29.09 8.27 -51.09
N ALA A 693 -29.11 7.79 -52.34
CA ALA A 693 -29.74 8.50 -53.45
C ALA A 693 -31.25 8.71 -53.26
N HIS A 694 -31.88 7.94 -52.37
CA HIS A 694 -33.30 8.02 -52.03
C HIS A 694 -33.56 8.49 -50.60
N THR A 695 -32.52 8.88 -49.86
CA THR A 695 -32.64 9.49 -48.54
C THR A 695 -32.68 11.01 -48.70
N THR A 696 -33.58 11.69 -48.01
CA THR A 696 -33.69 13.15 -48.07
C THR A 696 -32.50 13.79 -47.32
N ALA A 697 -31.97 14.90 -47.83
CA ALA A 697 -30.92 15.66 -47.13
C ALA A 697 -31.35 16.06 -45.69
N ASN A 698 -30.42 16.00 -44.74
CA ASN A 698 -30.61 16.22 -43.30
C ASN A 698 -31.62 15.24 -42.65
N THR A 699 -31.74 14.03 -43.20
CA THR A 699 -32.59 12.96 -42.62
C THR A 699 -31.77 11.68 -42.50
N ALA A 700 -32.34 10.65 -41.88
CA ALA A 700 -31.73 9.32 -41.85
C ALA A 700 -32.60 8.26 -42.53
N ALA A 701 -32.01 7.11 -42.78
CA ALA A 701 -32.62 5.93 -43.35
C ALA A 701 -32.27 4.71 -42.50
N ILE A 702 -33.22 3.80 -42.35
CA ILE A 702 -33.01 2.51 -41.71
C ILE A 702 -33.34 1.42 -42.73
N PHE A 703 -32.40 0.51 -42.94
CA PHE A 703 -32.57 -0.60 -43.87
C PHE A 703 -31.82 -1.84 -43.37
N THR A 704 -32.11 -2.98 -43.97
CA THR A 704 -31.47 -4.25 -43.67
C THR A 704 -30.71 -4.75 -44.90
N TRP A 705 -29.55 -5.35 -44.66
CA TRP A 705 -28.76 -5.99 -45.70
C TRP A 705 -27.97 -7.14 -45.09
N ASN A 706 -28.01 -8.31 -45.76
CA ASN A 706 -27.28 -9.51 -45.34
C ASN A 706 -27.50 -9.96 -43.87
N GLY A 707 -28.72 -9.76 -43.34
CA GLY A 707 -29.07 -10.16 -41.97
C GLY A 707 -28.70 -9.15 -40.88
N ASP A 708 -28.16 -7.99 -41.26
CA ASP A 708 -27.82 -6.88 -40.36
C ASP A 708 -28.80 -5.69 -40.58
N THR A 709 -28.97 -4.85 -39.55
CA THR A 709 -29.71 -3.57 -39.66
C THR A 709 -28.72 -2.40 -39.73
N TYR A 710 -28.97 -1.44 -40.61
CA TYR A 710 -28.14 -0.27 -40.82
C TYR A 710 -28.93 1.01 -40.53
N VAL A 711 -28.28 1.94 -39.83
CA VAL A 711 -28.75 3.32 -39.64
C VAL A 711 -27.82 4.22 -40.42
N TYR A 712 -28.35 4.82 -41.49
CA TYR A 712 -27.64 5.75 -42.35
C TYR A 712 -28.12 7.17 -42.07
N SER A 713 -27.22 8.07 -41.69
CA SER A 713 -27.52 9.49 -41.49
C SER A 713 -26.98 10.27 -42.68
N GLN A 714 -27.83 11.06 -43.32
CA GLN A 714 -27.42 11.90 -44.44
C GLN A 714 -27.27 13.35 -44.03
N ASP A 715 -26.16 13.96 -44.45
CA ASP A 715 -25.90 15.38 -44.25
C ASP A 715 -26.75 16.26 -45.20
N GLY A 716 -26.35 17.52 -45.35
CA GLY A 716 -27.03 18.48 -46.21
C GLY A 716 -26.94 18.18 -47.71
N LEU A 717 -26.14 17.19 -48.13
CA LEU A 717 -25.93 16.76 -49.49
C LEU A 717 -26.62 15.40 -49.74
N VAL A 718 -27.23 15.25 -50.92
CA VAL A 718 -27.85 13.96 -51.30
C VAL A 718 -26.81 13.03 -51.91
N GLY A 719 -26.86 11.76 -51.49
CA GLY A 719 -25.89 10.74 -51.89
C GLY A 719 -24.73 10.64 -50.89
N VAL A 720 -23.94 9.57 -51.01
CA VAL A 720 -22.83 9.28 -50.09
C VAL A 720 -21.76 10.37 -50.13
N ASN A 721 -21.48 10.98 -48.97
CA ASN A 721 -20.51 12.07 -48.79
C ASN A 721 -19.67 11.88 -47.51
N MET A 722 -18.39 12.21 -47.58
CA MET A 722 -17.48 12.24 -46.42
C MET A 722 -17.28 13.70 -45.99
N SER A 723 -16.82 13.94 -44.76
CA SER A 723 -16.61 15.32 -44.29
C SER A 723 -15.63 16.07 -45.20
N GLY A 724 -16.00 17.28 -45.59
CA GLY A 724 -15.23 18.08 -46.55
C GLY A 724 -15.89 19.42 -46.88
N GLY A 725 -15.12 20.52 -46.80
CA GLY A 725 -15.65 21.86 -47.06
C GLY A 725 -16.62 22.34 -45.98
N ALA A 726 -17.84 22.74 -46.36
CA ALA A 726 -18.89 23.22 -45.45
C ALA A 726 -19.82 22.10 -44.92
N ASN A 727 -19.64 20.87 -45.39
CA ASN A 727 -20.49 19.72 -45.06
C ASN A 727 -19.83 18.86 -43.98
N LEU A 728 -20.63 18.41 -43.01
CA LEU A 728 -20.17 17.60 -41.89
C LEU A 728 -19.89 16.14 -42.29
N GLY A 729 -20.46 15.64 -43.40
CA GLY A 729 -20.32 14.26 -43.87
C GLY A 729 -21.39 13.33 -43.31
N ASP A 730 -21.61 12.21 -44.00
CA ASP A 730 -22.62 11.22 -43.67
C ASP A 730 -22.20 10.26 -42.55
N GLY A 731 -23.17 9.49 -42.08
CA GLY A 731 -23.03 8.55 -40.99
C GLY A 731 -23.54 7.17 -41.30
N LEU A 732 -22.88 6.14 -40.79
CA LEU A 732 -23.32 4.75 -40.90
C LEU A 732 -23.01 3.96 -39.63
N ILE A 733 -24.06 3.36 -39.06
CA ILE A 733 -23.97 2.40 -37.95
C ILE A 733 -24.59 1.08 -38.40
N LYS A 734 -23.98 -0.01 -37.99
CA LYS A 734 -24.43 -1.38 -38.24
C LYS A 734 -24.82 -2.04 -36.91
N LEU A 735 -26.05 -2.55 -36.82
CA LEU A 735 -26.49 -3.46 -35.77
C LEU A 735 -26.34 -4.90 -36.30
N VAL A 736 -25.41 -5.63 -35.72
CA VAL A 736 -24.96 -6.94 -36.23
C VAL A 736 -25.95 -8.04 -35.86
N GLY A 737 -26.38 -8.82 -36.85
CA GLY A 737 -27.18 -10.03 -36.68
C GLY A 737 -28.62 -9.81 -36.27
N VAL A 738 -29.14 -8.58 -36.35
CA VAL A 738 -30.51 -8.24 -35.94
C VAL A 738 -31.28 -7.59 -37.08
N THR A 739 -32.54 -7.99 -37.25
CA THR A 739 -33.47 -7.43 -38.25
C THR A 739 -34.89 -7.34 -37.68
N GLY A 740 -35.78 -6.66 -38.40
CA GLY A 740 -37.20 -6.56 -38.02
C GLY A 740 -37.42 -5.76 -36.73
N LEU A 741 -36.55 -4.78 -36.46
CA LEU A 741 -36.64 -3.87 -35.33
C LEU A 741 -37.85 -2.94 -35.49
N THR A 742 -38.51 -2.66 -34.38
CA THR A 742 -39.57 -1.65 -34.30
C THR A 742 -38.94 -0.26 -34.28
N VAL A 743 -39.46 0.63 -35.12
CA VAL A 743 -38.95 2.00 -35.27
C VAL A 743 -40.09 2.98 -35.05
N GLY A 744 -39.89 4.00 -34.22
CA GLY A 744 -40.94 5.00 -34.00
C GLY A 744 -40.50 6.19 -33.16
N THR A 745 -41.44 7.12 -32.97
CA THR A 745 -41.26 8.35 -32.21
C THR A 745 -42.20 8.40 -31.00
N GLY A 746 -41.93 9.30 -30.05
CA GLY A 746 -42.76 9.50 -28.85
C GLY A 746 -42.55 8.44 -27.76
N ALA A 747 -43.52 8.26 -26.85
CA ALA A 747 -43.36 7.45 -25.63
C ALA A 747 -43.50 5.91 -25.83
N GLY A 748 -43.52 5.43 -27.08
CA GLY A 748 -43.61 3.99 -27.37
C GLY A 748 -42.31 3.25 -27.04
N SER A 749 -42.41 1.98 -26.68
CA SER A 749 -41.23 1.11 -26.50
C SER A 749 -40.79 0.57 -27.86
N TYR A 750 -40.01 1.36 -28.58
CA TYR A 750 -39.40 0.98 -29.86
C TYR A 750 -37.96 0.49 -29.66
N ASP A 751 -37.53 -0.43 -30.51
CA ASP A 751 -36.13 -0.89 -30.55
C ASP A 751 -35.21 0.23 -31.06
N ILE A 752 -35.68 1.00 -32.06
CA ILE A 752 -35.03 2.21 -32.53
C ILE A 752 -35.98 3.38 -32.34
N HIS A 753 -35.56 4.36 -31.56
CA HIS A 753 -36.31 5.55 -31.25
C HIS A 753 -35.65 6.79 -31.89
N TYR A 754 -36.47 7.69 -32.43
CA TYR A 754 -36.04 8.95 -33.05
C TYR A 754 -37.09 10.05 -32.79
N GLY A 755 -36.71 11.31 -33.01
CA GLY A 755 -37.64 12.44 -33.05
C GLY A 755 -37.60 13.34 -31.82
#